data_AF-A0AAC9KXU8-F1
#
_entry.id   AF-A0AAC9KXU8-F1
#
_cell.length_a   1.000
_cell.length_b   1.000
_cell.length_c   1.000
_cell.angle_alpha   90.00
_cell.angle_beta   90.00
_cell.angle_gamma   90.00
#
_symmetry.space_group_name_H-M   'P 1'
#
loop_
_entity.id
_entity.type
_entity.pdbx_description
1 polymer ?
#
loop_
_entity_poly.entity_id
_entity_poly.type
_entity_poly.pdbx_seq_one_letter_code
_entity_poly.pdbx_strand_id
1 'polypeptide(L)'
;MNFNWLLMLFLFNFSVLLGSDTTALGHYQKAHEYYLSKRYYDAIDELVEAIKINPNYYEAYKFIASIYYSLKIYTQAQFFIEKASKMSNEDTEYKILYANILLKNNKIDQAKKIYSEVLVKQRNNIDALVGLASIFEKNGLFIAAANYYLSILDYSQNNYSAFEHLIDIYQRLGMHDKIRHLINKVRVNFLSFPDFHKRVAEFYISINNLGLAEKYALNYLALIESSYKDFGVVDAYRLLALVYLHEFKYEDAIEALHKAILVNKDSDELYYLLGYSYLKFGDIEKAILNLERAKNLKKDLEFYNIALEESFFASNFRNFLKNNSNARISKHYENEGFKAFKSLNLNKALFNAKNAIDIWPDNDSARFLLSKIYKLMNLDIMAYEQLFYLAKQRNSTDSRILDFYDVVSFDVRKSLFYKYGYKSIADFNKLYDDRVVYKMAIFTQSENKFFGANDLILRYAERVLERNLNMEIVNYNFDYNKNRDYLINNFSEGFSYSRNNNLDLFLIFDFKADILKNTATLVVNIFSGKTGIKVGSFSYDVGGINYLSNALNSLSKDFHDYLPKKGKILQIKHDDALINLGQVNGVVKGNIFLILKEGALNSDTRDSGFIVYKKSDILGEILIEDISDYISRGTIKSSTFLKDYIQEGAIVLIKR
;
A
#
# COMPACT_ATOMS: atom_id res chain seq x y z
N MET A 1 -32.24 92.22 8.30
CA MET A 1 -32.50 92.79 6.95
C MET A 1 -31.15 93.08 6.32
N ASN A 2 -30.70 92.55 5.19
CA ASN A 2 -31.32 91.73 4.16
C ASN A 2 -30.25 90.74 3.65
N PHE A 3 -30.36 89.47 4.08
CA PHE A 3 -29.52 88.35 3.64
C PHE A 3 -30.34 87.37 2.77
N ASN A 4 -31.43 87.86 2.15
CA ASN A 4 -32.49 87.03 1.55
C ASN A 4 -32.66 87.17 0.02
N TRP A 5 -31.73 87.81 -0.69
CA TRP A 5 -31.81 87.92 -2.16
C TRP A 5 -30.66 87.26 -2.93
N LEU A 6 -29.56 86.89 -2.26
CA LEU A 6 -28.47 86.13 -2.90
C LEU A 6 -28.61 84.61 -2.77
N LEU A 7 -29.42 84.11 -1.83
CA LEU A 7 -29.68 82.66 -1.72
C LEU A 7 -30.71 82.14 -2.73
N MET A 8 -31.52 83.00 -3.35
CA MET A 8 -32.52 82.57 -4.35
C MET A 8 -31.95 82.41 -5.77
N LEU A 9 -30.79 82.99 -6.08
CA LEU A 9 -30.14 82.81 -7.39
C LEU A 9 -29.10 81.68 -7.41
N PHE A 10 -28.71 81.16 -6.24
CA PHE A 10 -27.91 79.91 -6.16
C PHE A 10 -28.79 78.66 -6.11
N LEU A 11 -30.10 78.81 -5.85
CA LEU A 11 -31.08 77.72 -5.85
C LEU A 11 -31.82 77.53 -7.19
N PHE A 12 -31.50 78.32 -8.22
CA PHE A 12 -32.09 78.16 -9.57
C PHE A 12 -31.16 77.47 -10.59
N ASN A 13 -29.97 77.03 -10.17
CA ASN A 13 -29.08 76.17 -10.97
C ASN A 13 -28.88 74.76 -10.37
N PHE A 14 -29.67 74.37 -9.37
CA PHE A 14 -29.60 73.05 -8.74
C PHE A 14 -30.94 72.29 -8.74
N SER A 15 -31.81 72.59 -9.70
CA SER A 15 -33.09 71.90 -9.94
C SER A 15 -33.13 71.12 -11.26
N VAL A 16 -31.98 70.81 -11.86
CA VAL A 16 -31.88 69.97 -13.08
C VAL A 16 -30.98 68.73 -12.92
N LEU A 17 -30.39 68.47 -11.74
CA LEU A 17 -29.64 67.24 -11.48
C LEU A 17 -30.17 66.53 -10.23
N LEU A 18 -31.38 65.98 -10.30
CA LEU A 18 -31.90 64.90 -9.43
C LEU A 18 -33.24 64.38 -10.00
N GLY A 19 -33.33 64.27 -11.33
CA GLY A 19 -34.16 63.25 -11.93
C GLY A 19 -33.36 61.96 -11.89
N SER A 20 -33.64 61.09 -10.92
CA SER A 20 -33.26 59.68 -11.04
C SER A 20 -34.06 59.11 -12.21
N ASP A 21 -33.54 59.27 -13.42
CA ASP A 21 -34.10 58.60 -14.58
C ASP A 21 -34.03 57.10 -14.30
N THR A 22 -35.21 56.50 -14.06
CA THR A 22 -35.48 55.07 -13.90
C THR A 22 -35.21 54.36 -15.22
N THR A 23 -33.94 54.39 -15.64
CA THR A 23 -33.47 53.85 -16.89
C THR A 23 -32.94 52.45 -16.64
N ALA A 24 -33.08 51.60 -17.65
CA ALA A 24 -32.52 50.25 -17.61
C ALA A 24 -31.01 50.27 -17.30
N LEU A 25 -30.28 51.26 -17.82
CA LEU A 25 -28.84 51.44 -17.56
C LEU A 25 -28.55 51.76 -16.08
N GLY A 26 -29.34 52.62 -15.44
CA GLY A 26 -29.18 52.95 -14.02
C GLY A 26 -29.36 51.73 -13.12
N HIS A 27 -30.39 50.93 -13.37
CA HIS A 27 -30.60 49.66 -12.67
C HIS A 27 -29.46 48.65 -12.91
N TYR A 28 -28.95 48.55 -14.15
CA TYR A 28 -27.82 47.69 -14.49
C TYR A 28 -26.51 48.10 -13.78
N GLN A 29 -26.24 49.41 -13.66
CA GLN A 29 -25.06 49.91 -12.92
C GLN A 29 -25.17 49.60 -11.42
N LYS A 30 -26.35 49.82 -10.83
CA LYS A 30 -26.61 49.50 -9.42
C LYS A 30 -26.49 47.99 -9.13
N ALA A 31 -26.89 47.14 -10.07
CA ALA A 31 -26.68 45.71 -9.96
C ALA A 31 -25.20 45.33 -9.92
N HIS A 32 -24.34 46.00 -10.69
CA HIS A 32 -22.88 45.81 -10.64
C HIS A 32 -22.32 46.15 -9.25
N GLU A 33 -22.79 47.23 -8.62
CA GLU A 33 -22.37 47.60 -7.26
C GLU A 33 -22.77 46.55 -6.22
N TYR A 34 -24.00 46.02 -6.32
CA TYR A 34 -24.45 44.92 -5.46
C TYR A 34 -23.66 43.64 -5.70
N TYR A 35 -23.34 43.32 -6.94
CA TYR A 35 -22.51 42.17 -7.29
C TYR A 35 -21.10 42.27 -6.68
N LEU A 36 -20.45 43.43 -6.80
CA LEU A 36 -19.14 43.68 -6.18
C LEU A 36 -19.19 43.59 -4.65
N SER A 37 -20.33 43.96 -4.06
CA SER A 37 -20.62 43.81 -2.63
C SER A 37 -21.03 42.38 -2.22
N LYS A 38 -20.94 41.40 -3.15
CA LYS A 38 -21.36 39.98 -2.99
C LYS A 38 -22.85 39.81 -2.63
N ARG A 39 -23.67 40.83 -2.88
CA ARG A 39 -25.13 40.84 -2.70
C ARG A 39 -25.80 40.35 -3.98
N TYR A 40 -25.65 39.06 -4.27
CA TYR A 40 -26.01 38.47 -5.56
C TYR A 40 -27.52 38.53 -5.88
N TYR A 41 -28.39 38.36 -4.88
CA TYR A 41 -29.84 38.41 -5.10
C TYR A 41 -30.32 39.84 -5.33
N ASP A 42 -29.82 40.81 -4.56
CA ASP A 42 -30.12 42.23 -4.80
C ASP A 42 -29.64 42.68 -6.18
N ALA A 43 -28.49 42.18 -6.64
CA ALA A 43 -28.00 42.42 -8.00
C ALA A 43 -28.96 41.83 -9.06
N ILE A 44 -29.48 40.62 -8.85
CA ILE A 44 -30.47 40.02 -9.75
C ILE A 44 -31.76 40.84 -9.77
N ASP A 45 -32.25 41.30 -8.62
CA ASP A 45 -33.49 42.09 -8.53
C ASP A 45 -33.37 43.40 -9.34
N GLU A 46 -32.25 44.12 -9.20
CA GLU A 46 -31.98 45.32 -10.01
C GLU A 46 -31.84 44.98 -11.51
N LEU A 47 -31.21 43.87 -11.88
CA LEU A 47 -31.15 43.43 -13.29
C LEU A 47 -32.54 43.06 -13.83
N VAL A 48 -33.43 42.53 -13.00
CA VAL A 48 -34.82 42.23 -13.36
C VAL A 48 -35.60 43.52 -13.64
N GLU A 49 -35.41 44.56 -12.83
CA GLU A 49 -35.99 45.89 -13.13
C GLU A 49 -35.41 46.47 -14.44
N ALA A 50 -34.11 46.30 -14.68
CA ALA A 50 -33.47 46.74 -15.92
C ALA A 50 -34.10 46.08 -17.17
N ILE A 51 -34.37 44.77 -17.14
CA ILE A 51 -35.01 44.06 -18.26
C ILE A 51 -36.52 44.32 -18.38
N LYS A 52 -37.20 44.77 -17.31
CA LYS A 52 -38.60 45.24 -17.40
C LYS A 52 -38.69 46.53 -18.20
N ILE A 53 -37.77 47.46 -17.95
CA ILE A 53 -37.69 48.77 -18.64
C ILE A 53 -37.20 48.59 -20.08
N ASN A 54 -36.18 47.74 -20.28
CA ASN A 54 -35.70 47.37 -21.61
C ASN A 54 -35.70 45.84 -21.77
N PRO A 55 -36.80 45.26 -22.32
CA PRO A 55 -36.89 43.83 -22.58
C PRO A 55 -35.82 43.28 -23.52
N ASN A 56 -35.13 44.15 -24.27
CA ASN A 56 -34.04 43.79 -25.18
C ASN A 56 -32.64 44.02 -24.60
N TYR A 57 -32.51 44.16 -23.28
CA TYR A 57 -31.22 44.45 -22.65
C TYR A 57 -30.34 43.21 -22.51
N TYR A 58 -29.64 42.89 -23.60
CA TYR A 58 -28.73 41.75 -23.72
C TYR A 58 -27.75 41.59 -22.54
N GLU A 59 -27.02 42.64 -22.18
CA GLU A 59 -26.02 42.59 -21.10
C GLU A 59 -26.65 42.25 -19.74
N ALA A 60 -27.87 42.72 -19.47
CA ALA A 60 -28.57 42.40 -18.23
C ALA A 60 -28.95 40.90 -18.16
N TYR A 61 -29.46 40.32 -19.25
CA TYR A 61 -29.73 38.88 -19.30
C TYR A 61 -28.47 38.02 -19.16
N LYS A 62 -27.36 38.42 -19.82
CA LYS A 62 -26.06 37.74 -19.70
C LYS A 62 -25.54 37.79 -18.27
N PHE A 63 -25.67 38.95 -17.61
CA PHE A 63 -25.22 39.13 -16.24
C PHE A 63 -26.05 38.33 -15.23
N ILE A 64 -27.38 38.28 -15.38
CA ILE A 64 -28.23 37.40 -14.55
C ILE A 64 -27.77 35.94 -14.69
N ALA A 65 -27.51 35.48 -15.92
CA ALA A 65 -27.04 34.12 -16.17
C ALA A 65 -25.68 33.82 -15.53
N SER A 66 -24.73 34.77 -15.56
CA SER A 66 -23.41 34.59 -14.95
C SER A 66 -23.48 34.56 -13.41
N ILE A 67 -24.37 35.35 -12.80
CA ILE A 67 -24.64 35.29 -11.37
C ILE A 67 -25.23 33.93 -10.99
N TYR A 68 -26.27 33.46 -11.70
CA TYR A 68 -26.84 32.13 -11.44
C TYR A 68 -25.84 30.99 -11.66
N TYR A 69 -24.96 31.10 -12.67
CA TYR A 69 -23.87 30.14 -12.89
C TYR A 69 -22.90 30.10 -11.70
N SER A 70 -22.53 31.27 -11.17
CA SER A 70 -21.66 31.41 -9.99
C SER A 70 -22.31 30.85 -8.72
N LEU A 71 -23.63 31.01 -8.58
CA LEU A 71 -24.44 30.40 -7.52
C LEU A 71 -24.68 28.90 -7.71
N LYS A 72 -24.15 28.29 -8.79
CA LYS A 72 -24.34 26.87 -9.17
C LYS A 72 -25.80 26.49 -9.48
N ILE A 73 -26.66 27.47 -9.78
CA ILE A 73 -28.07 27.29 -10.17
C ILE A 73 -28.14 27.22 -11.71
N TYR A 74 -27.64 26.12 -12.27
CA TYR A 74 -27.39 25.99 -13.71
C TYR A 74 -28.66 25.98 -14.58
N THR A 75 -29.81 25.56 -14.04
CA THR A 75 -31.09 25.57 -14.76
C THR A 75 -31.58 26.99 -15.02
N GLN A 76 -31.51 27.87 -14.00
CA GLN A 76 -31.85 29.29 -14.15
C GLN A 76 -30.81 30.01 -15.00
N ALA A 77 -29.52 29.72 -14.83
CA ALA A 77 -28.47 30.24 -15.70
C ALA A 77 -28.76 29.94 -17.18
N GLN A 78 -29.20 28.72 -17.49
CA GLN A 78 -29.56 28.33 -18.86
C GLN A 78 -30.78 29.08 -19.38
N PHE A 79 -31.80 29.30 -18.54
CA PHE A 79 -32.99 30.07 -18.94
C PHE A 79 -32.62 31.50 -19.36
N PHE A 80 -31.84 32.21 -18.54
CA PHE A 80 -31.48 33.61 -18.81
C PHE A 80 -30.47 33.75 -19.96
N ILE A 81 -29.50 32.82 -20.09
CA ILE A 81 -28.54 32.86 -21.21
C ILE A 81 -29.21 32.53 -22.56
N GLU A 82 -30.26 31.70 -22.58
CA GLU A 82 -31.05 31.45 -23.80
C GLU A 82 -31.90 32.67 -24.18
N LYS A 83 -32.32 33.49 -23.23
CA LYS A 83 -32.98 34.78 -23.51
C LYS A 83 -32.00 35.78 -24.13
N ALA A 84 -30.78 35.86 -23.62
CA ALA A 84 -29.71 36.68 -24.20
C ALA A 84 -29.37 36.28 -25.65
N SER A 85 -29.45 34.98 -25.99
CA SER A 85 -29.15 34.45 -27.34
C SER A 85 -29.90 35.13 -28.48
N LYS A 86 -31.12 35.65 -28.21
CA LYS A 86 -32.00 36.25 -29.22
C LYS A 86 -31.53 37.63 -29.68
N MET A 87 -30.51 38.21 -29.04
CA MET A 87 -30.19 39.64 -29.15
C MET A 87 -28.75 39.91 -29.58
N SER A 88 -27.82 38.98 -29.39
CA SER A 88 -26.48 39.03 -30.00
C SER A 88 -25.94 37.62 -30.19
N ASN A 89 -25.61 37.26 -31.44
CA ASN A 89 -25.13 35.92 -31.81
C ASN A 89 -23.59 35.87 -32.03
N GLU A 90 -22.90 36.99 -31.84
CA GLU A 90 -21.47 37.11 -32.17
C GLU A 90 -20.55 37.39 -30.98
N ASP A 91 -21.10 37.63 -29.79
CA ASP A 91 -20.32 37.83 -28.57
C ASP A 91 -19.67 36.50 -28.10
N THR A 92 -18.34 36.47 -28.09
CA THR A 92 -17.57 35.31 -27.64
C THR A 92 -17.75 35.04 -26.14
N GLU A 93 -17.82 36.08 -25.31
CA GLU A 93 -17.96 35.92 -23.85
C GLU A 93 -19.26 35.19 -23.51
N TYR A 94 -20.34 35.56 -24.22
CA TYR A 94 -21.61 34.86 -24.16
C TYR A 94 -21.52 33.40 -24.60
N LYS A 95 -20.86 33.12 -25.74
CA LYS A 95 -20.73 31.74 -26.23
C LYS A 95 -19.98 30.86 -25.23
N ILE A 96 -18.92 31.39 -24.62
CA ILE A 96 -18.18 30.71 -23.55
C ILE A 96 -19.08 30.46 -22.34
N LEU A 97 -19.78 31.47 -21.84
CA LEU A 97 -20.68 31.33 -20.69
C LEU A 97 -21.81 30.33 -20.97
N TYR A 98 -22.39 30.36 -22.17
CA TYR A 98 -23.44 29.43 -22.58
C TYR A 98 -22.91 27.99 -22.66
N ALA A 99 -21.75 27.79 -23.27
CA ALA A 99 -21.10 26.48 -23.34
C ALA A 99 -20.76 25.93 -21.93
N ASN A 100 -20.26 26.78 -21.02
CA ASN A 100 -20.00 26.42 -19.63
C ASN A 100 -21.28 25.97 -18.90
N ILE A 101 -22.39 26.71 -19.07
CA ILE A 101 -23.70 26.37 -18.50
C ILE A 101 -24.21 25.04 -19.06
N LEU A 102 -24.14 24.84 -20.38
CA LEU A 102 -24.52 23.59 -21.04
C LEU A 102 -23.71 22.40 -20.52
N LEU A 103 -22.39 22.59 -20.35
CA LEU A 103 -21.51 21.56 -19.79
C LEU A 103 -21.93 21.17 -18.37
N LYS A 104 -22.26 22.14 -17.50
CA LYS A 104 -22.74 21.87 -16.13
C LYS A 104 -24.13 21.23 -16.09
N ASN A 105 -24.98 21.49 -17.08
CA ASN A 105 -26.26 20.81 -17.28
C ASN A 105 -26.12 19.46 -18.04
N ASN A 106 -24.93 18.88 -18.13
CA ASN A 106 -24.64 17.62 -18.82
C ASN A 106 -24.98 17.60 -20.33
N LYS A 107 -25.13 18.76 -20.98
CA LYS A 107 -25.33 18.89 -22.44
C LYS A 107 -23.99 18.99 -23.17
N ILE A 108 -23.21 17.92 -23.08
CA ILE A 108 -21.78 17.89 -23.49
C ILE A 108 -21.60 18.18 -24.99
N ASP A 109 -22.39 17.55 -25.87
CA ASP A 109 -22.23 17.70 -27.32
C ASP A 109 -22.50 19.14 -27.79
N GLN A 110 -23.50 19.78 -27.19
CA GLN A 110 -23.84 21.17 -27.48
C GLN A 110 -22.72 22.12 -27.01
N ALA A 111 -22.21 21.92 -25.79
CA ALA A 111 -21.09 22.70 -25.27
C ALA A 111 -19.83 22.55 -26.15
N LYS A 112 -19.49 21.31 -26.54
CA LYS A 112 -18.36 21.00 -27.41
C LYS A 112 -18.46 21.73 -28.76
N LYS A 113 -19.65 21.74 -29.36
CA LYS A 113 -19.90 22.46 -30.61
C LYS A 113 -19.62 23.95 -30.46
N ILE A 114 -20.16 24.58 -29.42
CA ILE A 114 -19.98 26.03 -29.18
C ILE A 114 -18.52 26.38 -28.92
N TYR A 115 -17.80 25.62 -28.07
CA TYR A 115 -16.36 25.87 -27.87
C TYR A 115 -15.57 25.73 -29.18
N SER A 116 -15.90 24.74 -30.01
CA SER A 116 -15.23 24.54 -31.30
C SER A 116 -15.49 25.71 -32.25
N GLU A 117 -16.72 26.22 -32.31
CA GLU A 117 -17.07 27.41 -33.08
C GLU A 117 -16.30 28.66 -32.62
N VAL A 118 -16.12 28.83 -31.30
CA VAL A 118 -15.30 29.90 -30.74
C VAL A 118 -13.85 29.76 -31.22
N LEU A 119 -13.27 28.55 -31.17
CA LEU A 119 -11.88 28.32 -31.58
C LEU A 119 -11.63 28.47 -33.09
N VAL A 120 -12.65 28.29 -33.94
CA VAL A 120 -12.54 28.61 -35.37
C VAL A 120 -12.26 30.09 -35.58
N LYS A 121 -12.93 30.97 -34.81
CA LYS A 121 -12.74 32.42 -34.89
C LYS A 121 -11.54 32.91 -34.07
N GLN A 122 -11.34 32.35 -32.88
CA GLN A 122 -10.32 32.74 -31.89
C GLN A 122 -9.52 31.53 -31.43
N ARG A 123 -8.49 31.15 -32.19
CA ARG A 123 -7.68 29.96 -31.90
C ARG A 123 -6.99 29.98 -30.53
N ASN A 124 -6.72 31.17 -30.00
CA ASN A 124 -6.07 31.40 -28.72
C ASN A 124 -7.04 31.67 -27.56
N ASN A 125 -8.35 31.44 -27.73
CA ASN A 125 -9.31 31.63 -26.65
C ASN A 125 -9.13 30.56 -25.57
N ILE A 126 -8.53 30.95 -24.45
CA ILE A 126 -8.15 30.05 -23.35
C ILE A 126 -9.37 29.36 -22.74
N ASP A 127 -10.49 30.06 -22.55
CA ASP A 127 -11.69 29.49 -21.94
C ASP A 127 -12.31 28.38 -22.80
N ALA A 128 -12.34 28.55 -24.13
CA ALA A 128 -12.78 27.50 -25.04
C ALA A 128 -11.83 26.30 -25.06
N LEU A 129 -10.51 26.54 -25.02
CA LEU A 129 -9.52 25.47 -24.92
C LEU A 129 -9.69 24.68 -23.62
N VAL A 130 -9.88 25.35 -22.48
CA VAL A 130 -10.12 24.73 -21.16
C VAL A 130 -11.43 23.93 -21.19
N GLY A 131 -12.50 24.51 -21.76
CA GLY A 131 -13.78 23.85 -21.93
C GLY A 131 -13.65 22.52 -22.67
N LEU A 132 -12.99 22.51 -23.83
CA LEU A 132 -12.73 21.29 -24.59
C LEU A 132 -11.81 20.32 -23.84
N ALA A 133 -10.71 20.81 -23.25
CA ALA A 133 -9.77 19.98 -22.50
C ALA A 133 -10.48 19.21 -21.37
N SER A 134 -11.32 19.91 -20.59
CA SER A 134 -12.10 19.32 -19.49
C SER A 134 -13.09 18.26 -19.97
N ILE A 135 -13.72 18.46 -21.14
CA ILE A 135 -14.63 17.49 -21.75
C ILE A 135 -13.87 16.22 -22.12
N PHE A 136 -12.73 16.35 -22.80
CA PHE A 136 -11.92 15.21 -23.20
C PHE A 136 -11.35 14.46 -21.99
N GLU A 137 -10.91 15.19 -20.96
CA GLU A 137 -10.40 14.60 -19.72
C GLU A 137 -11.47 13.81 -18.96
N LYS A 138 -12.67 14.37 -18.80
CA LYS A 138 -13.82 13.69 -18.15
C LYS A 138 -14.24 12.42 -18.90
N ASN A 139 -14.08 12.40 -20.22
CA ASN A 139 -14.36 11.24 -21.07
C ASN A 139 -13.20 10.22 -21.13
N GLY A 140 -12.12 10.43 -20.39
CA GLY A 140 -10.94 9.55 -20.38
C GLY A 140 -10.06 9.65 -21.63
N LEU A 141 -10.30 10.62 -22.51
CA LEU A 141 -9.53 10.86 -23.73
C LEU A 141 -8.32 11.75 -23.42
N PHE A 142 -7.43 11.24 -22.57
CA PHE A 142 -6.33 11.99 -21.97
C PHE A 142 -5.36 12.62 -22.98
N ILE A 143 -5.05 11.93 -24.09
CA ILE A 143 -4.14 12.47 -25.12
C ILE A 143 -4.76 13.69 -25.82
N ALA A 144 -6.06 13.65 -26.10
CA ALA A 144 -6.76 14.78 -26.70
C ALA A 144 -6.79 15.96 -25.73
N ALA A 145 -7.12 15.72 -24.45
CA ALA A 145 -7.08 16.74 -23.40
C ALA A 145 -5.69 17.39 -23.28
N ALA A 146 -4.62 16.58 -23.27
CA ALA A 146 -3.25 17.07 -23.22
C ALA A 146 -2.90 18.01 -24.39
N ASN A 147 -3.38 17.73 -25.61
CA ASN A 147 -3.12 18.63 -26.75
C ASN A 147 -3.76 20.01 -26.56
N TYR A 148 -4.95 20.09 -25.97
CA TYR A 148 -5.59 21.37 -25.65
C TYR A 148 -4.85 22.11 -24.53
N TYR A 149 -4.44 21.43 -23.47
CA TYR A 149 -3.63 22.05 -22.41
C TYR A 149 -2.25 22.50 -22.89
N LEU A 150 -1.62 21.77 -23.81
CA LEU A 150 -0.39 22.21 -24.47
C LEU A 150 -0.61 23.51 -25.26
N SER A 151 -1.71 23.59 -26.00
CA SER A 151 -2.09 24.80 -26.74
C SER A 151 -2.32 25.98 -25.80
N ILE A 152 -2.93 25.75 -24.63
CA ILE A 152 -3.08 26.79 -23.59
C ILE A 152 -1.71 27.31 -23.14
N LEU A 153 -0.72 26.44 -22.91
CA LEU A 153 0.63 26.86 -22.55
C LEU A 153 1.38 27.56 -23.69
N ASP A 154 1.07 27.25 -24.96
CA ASP A 154 1.63 27.96 -26.10
C ASP A 154 1.14 29.41 -26.16
N TYR A 155 -0.14 29.65 -25.85
CA TYR A 155 -0.74 30.99 -25.86
C TYR A 155 -0.54 31.77 -24.55
N SER A 156 -0.54 31.07 -23.42
CA SER A 156 -0.42 31.64 -22.08
C SER A 156 0.63 30.87 -21.29
N GLN A 157 1.89 31.27 -21.48
CA GLN A 157 3.04 30.58 -20.93
C GLN A 157 3.10 30.55 -19.38
N ASN A 158 2.33 31.42 -18.72
CA ASN A 158 2.21 31.49 -17.26
C ASN A 158 0.94 30.78 -16.72
N ASN A 159 0.25 29.98 -17.54
CA ASN A 159 -0.95 29.26 -17.08
C ASN A 159 -0.57 28.01 -16.28
N TYR A 160 -0.40 28.17 -14.96
CA TYR A 160 -0.03 27.09 -14.06
C TYR A 160 -1.05 25.93 -14.07
N SER A 161 -2.35 26.23 -14.15
CA SER A 161 -3.41 25.22 -14.18
C SER A 161 -3.25 24.28 -15.39
N ALA A 162 -2.93 24.80 -16.57
CA ALA A 162 -2.68 23.96 -17.74
C ALA A 162 -1.45 23.05 -17.57
N PHE A 163 -0.40 23.53 -16.91
CA PHE A 163 0.75 22.70 -16.54
C PHE A 163 0.37 21.60 -15.55
N GLU A 164 -0.41 21.92 -14.53
CA GLU A 164 -0.89 20.97 -13.52
C GLU A 164 -1.71 19.83 -14.15
N HIS A 165 -2.67 20.16 -15.01
CA HIS A 165 -3.43 19.14 -15.75
C HIS A 165 -2.54 18.29 -16.66
N LEU A 166 -1.54 18.89 -17.33
CA LEU A 166 -0.63 18.15 -18.20
C LEU A 166 0.27 17.18 -17.45
N ILE A 167 0.86 17.61 -16.33
CA ILE A 167 1.75 16.74 -15.56
C ILE A 167 0.95 15.56 -14.99
N ASP A 168 -0.27 15.78 -14.50
CA ASP A 168 -1.17 14.73 -13.99
C ASP A 168 -1.56 13.74 -15.09
N ILE A 169 -1.96 14.24 -16.26
CA ILE A 169 -2.29 13.40 -17.42
C ILE A 169 -1.07 12.55 -17.84
N TYR A 170 0.11 13.16 -17.98
CA TYR A 170 1.29 12.42 -18.39
C TYR A 170 1.78 11.43 -17.33
N GLN A 171 1.63 11.75 -16.03
CA GLN A 171 1.94 10.81 -14.94
C GLN A 171 1.00 9.60 -15.00
N ARG A 172 -0.30 9.83 -15.16
CA ARG A 172 -1.30 8.76 -15.29
C ARG A 172 -1.03 7.84 -16.48
N LEU A 173 -0.46 8.39 -17.56
CA LEU A 173 -0.08 7.64 -18.76
C LEU A 173 1.34 7.05 -18.70
N GLY A 174 2.10 7.26 -17.62
CA GLY A 174 3.50 6.81 -17.51
C GLY A 174 4.45 7.48 -18.52
N MET A 175 4.08 8.64 -19.07
CA MET A 175 4.84 9.34 -20.11
C MET A 175 5.92 10.26 -19.52
N HIS A 176 6.91 9.66 -18.83
CA HIS A 176 7.95 10.39 -18.10
C HIS A 176 8.76 11.36 -18.98
N ASP A 177 9.04 11.00 -20.23
CA ASP A 177 9.79 11.88 -21.16
C ASP A 177 9.02 13.14 -21.52
N LYS A 178 7.69 13.05 -21.70
CA LYS A 178 6.85 14.22 -21.96
C LYS A 178 6.81 15.15 -20.76
N ILE A 179 6.84 14.62 -19.54
CA ILE A 179 6.91 15.42 -18.31
C ILE A 179 8.23 16.18 -18.25
N ARG A 180 9.36 15.52 -18.53
CA ARG A 180 10.68 16.19 -18.57
C ARG A 180 10.71 17.32 -19.61
N HIS A 181 10.15 17.09 -20.80
CA HIS A 181 10.04 18.11 -21.83
C HIS A 181 9.14 19.29 -21.40
N LEU A 182 7.98 18.98 -20.80
CA LEU A 182 7.05 19.97 -20.25
C LEU A 182 7.73 20.85 -19.20
N ILE A 183 8.41 20.23 -18.21
CA ILE A 183 9.14 20.94 -17.15
C ILE A 183 10.15 21.89 -17.77
N ASN A 184 10.96 21.44 -18.74
CA ASN A 184 11.94 22.29 -19.41
C ASN A 184 11.31 23.46 -20.18
N LYS A 185 10.17 23.24 -20.84
CA LYS A 185 9.43 24.26 -21.58
C LYS A 185 8.94 25.39 -20.67
N VAL A 186 8.42 25.05 -19.49
CA VAL A 186 7.77 26.03 -18.59
C VAL A 186 8.68 26.57 -17.48
N ARG A 187 9.86 25.97 -17.28
CA ARG A 187 10.75 26.23 -16.13
C ARG A 187 11.02 27.71 -15.86
N VAL A 188 11.29 28.49 -16.90
CA VAL A 188 11.63 29.92 -16.75
C VAL A 188 10.42 30.71 -16.25
N ASN A 189 9.23 30.36 -16.73
CA ASN A 189 7.98 31.06 -16.47
C ASN A 189 7.40 30.73 -15.09
N PHE A 190 7.68 29.54 -14.56
CA PHE A 190 7.19 29.08 -13.26
C PHE A 190 8.24 29.08 -12.15
N LEU A 191 9.41 29.68 -12.37
CA LEU A 191 10.51 29.63 -11.40
C LEU A 191 10.14 30.22 -10.03
N SER A 192 9.24 31.20 -9.98
CA SER A 192 8.77 31.85 -8.74
C SER A 192 7.55 31.18 -8.10
N PHE A 193 7.01 30.11 -8.69
CA PHE A 193 5.78 29.46 -8.23
C PHE A 193 6.15 28.29 -7.30
N PRO A 194 5.84 28.35 -5.98
CA PRO A 194 6.18 27.25 -5.07
C PRO A 194 5.57 25.92 -5.51
N ASP A 195 4.29 25.93 -5.91
CA ASP A 195 3.58 24.71 -6.33
C ASP A 195 4.20 24.06 -7.58
N PHE A 196 4.88 24.82 -8.45
CA PHE A 196 5.65 24.25 -9.55
C PHE A 196 6.80 23.38 -9.03
N HIS A 197 7.59 23.91 -8.10
CA HIS A 197 8.70 23.16 -7.52
C HIS A 197 8.24 21.95 -6.72
N LYS A 198 7.13 22.08 -5.97
CA LYS A 198 6.48 20.96 -5.27
C LYS A 198 6.13 19.83 -6.24
N ARG A 199 5.36 20.10 -7.29
CA ARG A 199 4.91 19.08 -8.26
C ARG A 199 6.07 18.45 -9.02
N VAL A 200 7.09 19.24 -9.35
CA VAL A 200 8.28 18.73 -10.04
C VAL A 200 9.13 17.85 -9.12
N ALA A 201 9.26 18.19 -7.84
CA ALA A 201 9.92 17.33 -6.86
C ALA A 201 9.20 15.99 -6.70
N GLU A 202 7.87 16.00 -6.52
CA GLU A 202 7.04 14.79 -6.45
C GLU A 202 7.23 13.88 -7.69
N PHE A 203 7.25 14.47 -8.88
CA PHE A 203 7.55 13.72 -10.11
C PHE A 203 8.94 13.08 -10.09
N TYR A 204 9.98 13.84 -9.74
CA TYR A 204 11.34 13.29 -9.73
C TYR A 204 11.57 12.24 -8.64
N ILE A 205 10.88 12.34 -7.49
CA ILE A 205 10.81 11.25 -6.49
C ILE A 205 10.20 10.00 -7.12
N SER A 206 9.05 10.13 -7.80
CA SER A 206 8.33 8.97 -8.40
C SER A 206 9.11 8.21 -9.48
N ILE A 207 10.10 8.84 -10.10
CA ILE A 207 10.99 8.20 -11.09
C ILE A 207 12.40 7.95 -10.54
N ASN A 208 12.56 8.04 -9.22
CA ASN A 208 13.82 7.83 -8.49
C ASN A 208 15.00 8.68 -9.00
N ASN A 209 14.74 9.90 -9.50
CA ASN A 209 15.77 10.87 -9.90
C ASN A 209 16.02 11.86 -8.76
N LEU A 210 16.78 11.40 -7.77
CA LEU A 210 16.85 12.00 -6.45
C LEU A 210 17.59 13.35 -6.45
N GLY A 211 18.61 13.51 -7.30
CA GLY A 211 19.34 14.79 -7.40
C GLY A 211 18.47 15.94 -7.92
N LEU A 212 17.60 15.69 -8.91
CA LEU A 212 16.64 16.71 -9.34
C LEU A 212 15.51 16.87 -8.32
N ALA A 213 15.03 15.79 -7.71
CA ALA A 213 14.03 15.86 -6.67
C ALA A 213 14.48 16.75 -5.50
N GLU A 214 15.70 16.56 -5.00
CA GLU A 214 16.29 17.37 -3.92
C GLU A 214 16.34 18.85 -4.32
N LYS A 215 16.87 19.14 -5.52
CA LYS A 215 16.98 20.50 -6.04
C LYS A 215 15.62 21.22 -6.04
N TYR A 216 14.57 20.56 -6.54
CA TYR A 216 13.24 21.16 -6.62
C TYR A 216 12.58 21.25 -5.22
N ALA A 217 12.80 20.28 -4.33
CA ALA A 217 12.31 20.36 -2.95
C ALA A 217 12.96 21.52 -2.16
N LEU A 218 14.27 21.76 -2.35
CA LEU A 218 14.99 22.90 -1.76
C LEU A 218 14.49 24.25 -2.30
N ASN A 219 14.25 24.35 -3.61
CA ASN A 219 13.67 25.57 -4.20
C ASN A 219 12.27 25.86 -3.64
N TYR A 220 11.45 24.81 -3.47
CA TYR A 220 10.13 24.92 -2.86
C TYR A 220 10.24 25.46 -1.42
N LEU A 221 11.14 24.88 -0.61
CA LEU A 221 11.41 25.35 0.76
C LEU A 221 11.81 26.83 0.80
N ALA A 222 12.79 27.23 -0.02
CA ALA A 222 13.31 28.59 -0.06
C ALA A 222 12.23 29.64 -0.44
N LEU A 223 11.35 29.28 -1.38
CA LEU A 223 10.23 30.16 -1.76
C LEU A 223 9.21 30.29 -0.63
N ILE A 224 8.82 29.20 0.03
CA ILE A 224 7.83 29.26 1.11
C ILE A 224 8.34 30.07 2.31
N GLU A 225 9.59 29.84 2.72
CA GLU A 225 10.22 30.56 3.84
C GLU A 225 10.29 32.07 3.58
N SER A 226 10.51 32.47 2.32
CA SER A 226 10.58 33.88 1.94
C SER A 226 9.23 34.55 1.71
N SER A 227 8.17 33.80 1.33
CA SER A 227 6.93 34.41 0.82
C SER A 227 5.60 33.98 1.45
N TYR A 228 5.51 32.80 2.12
CA TYR A 228 4.21 32.24 2.54
C TYR A 228 4.14 31.80 4.02
N LYS A 229 5.11 32.21 4.86
CA LYS A 229 5.20 32.04 6.34
C LYS A 229 4.19 31.06 6.95
N ASP A 230 4.50 29.76 6.82
CA ASP A 230 3.93 28.59 7.53
C ASP A 230 3.09 27.61 6.68
N PHE A 231 2.42 28.03 5.60
CA PHE A 231 1.43 27.15 4.91
C PHE A 231 1.99 26.02 4.03
N GLY A 232 3.32 25.88 3.88
CA GLY A 232 3.93 24.81 3.09
C GLY A 232 5.26 24.25 3.61
N VAL A 233 5.73 24.77 4.75
CA VAL A 233 7.04 24.39 5.33
C VAL A 233 7.07 22.91 5.70
N VAL A 234 5.95 22.40 6.26
CA VAL A 234 5.77 20.99 6.58
C VAL A 234 5.91 20.11 5.34
N ASP A 235 5.24 20.48 4.24
CA ASP A 235 5.29 19.74 2.98
C ASP A 235 6.71 19.75 2.38
N ALA A 236 7.42 20.87 2.47
CA ALA A 236 8.76 21.00 1.92
C ALA A 236 9.75 20.09 2.65
N TYR A 237 9.75 20.10 3.99
CA TYR A 237 10.57 19.21 4.79
C TYR A 237 10.16 17.73 4.64
N ARG A 238 8.86 17.44 4.46
CA ARG A 238 8.38 16.10 4.14
C ARG A 238 8.92 15.59 2.80
N LEU A 239 8.94 16.43 1.75
CA LEU A 239 9.51 16.08 0.45
C LEU A 239 11.02 15.84 0.54
N LEU A 240 11.77 16.69 1.25
CA LEU A 240 13.20 16.48 1.47
C LEU A 240 13.46 15.16 2.23
N ALA A 241 12.68 14.89 3.27
CA ALA A 241 12.78 13.63 4.00
C ALA A 241 12.54 12.41 3.10
N LEU A 242 11.56 12.47 2.20
CA LEU A 242 11.32 11.39 1.23
C LEU A 242 12.50 11.22 0.27
N VAL A 243 13.07 12.31 -0.25
CA VAL A 243 14.28 12.26 -1.09
C VAL A 243 15.42 11.59 -0.33
N TYR A 244 15.72 12.04 0.88
CA TYR A 244 16.79 11.49 1.71
C TYR A 244 16.56 10.01 2.08
N LEU A 245 15.31 9.63 2.32
CA LEU A 245 14.94 8.24 2.55
C LEU A 245 15.18 7.35 1.32
N HIS A 246 14.86 7.81 0.11
CA HIS A 246 15.20 7.11 -1.14
C HIS A 246 16.71 7.07 -1.41
N GLU A 247 17.47 8.08 -0.95
CA GLU A 247 18.94 8.11 -1.01
C GLU A 247 19.62 7.31 0.11
N PHE A 248 18.85 6.69 1.00
CA PHE A 248 19.34 6.01 2.22
C PHE A 248 20.10 6.92 3.18
N LYS A 249 19.93 8.24 3.09
CA LYS A 249 20.47 9.27 3.99
C LYS A 249 19.54 9.45 5.20
N TYR A 250 19.55 8.49 6.11
CA TYR A 250 18.56 8.43 7.19
C TYR A 250 18.70 9.57 8.20
N GLU A 251 19.92 10.03 8.47
CA GLU A 251 20.22 11.15 9.36
C GLU A 251 19.61 12.46 8.85
N ASP A 252 19.80 12.76 7.56
CA ASP A 252 19.24 13.95 6.91
C ASP A 252 17.71 13.90 6.88
N ALA A 253 17.15 12.70 6.63
CA ALA A 253 15.70 12.48 6.71
C ALA A 253 15.17 12.73 8.13
N ILE A 254 15.86 12.25 9.17
CA ILE A 254 15.50 12.49 10.58
C ILE A 254 15.50 13.99 10.89
N GLU A 255 16.53 14.73 10.44
CA GLU A 255 16.61 16.17 10.66
C GLU A 255 15.44 16.92 9.99
N ALA A 256 15.18 16.63 8.71
CA ALA A 256 14.08 17.24 7.98
C ALA A 256 12.72 16.96 8.65
N LEU A 257 12.48 15.71 9.08
CA LEU A 257 11.23 15.33 9.75
C LEU A 257 11.05 16.01 11.11
N HIS A 258 12.13 16.20 11.88
CA HIS A 258 12.04 17.02 13.10
C HIS A 258 11.62 18.45 12.81
N LYS A 259 12.18 19.08 11.77
CA LYS A 259 11.77 20.44 11.35
C LYS A 259 10.29 20.48 10.94
N ALA A 260 9.81 19.47 10.22
CA ALA A 260 8.39 19.35 9.86
C ALA A 260 7.48 19.19 11.10
N ILE A 261 7.86 18.33 12.04
CA ILE A 261 7.07 18.02 13.25
C ILE A 261 7.03 19.20 14.23
N LEU A 262 8.07 20.04 14.27
CA LEU A 262 8.07 21.26 15.07
C LEU A 262 6.92 22.20 14.67
N VAL A 263 6.57 22.23 13.39
CA VAL A 263 5.48 23.04 12.83
C VAL A 263 4.14 22.30 12.94
N ASN A 264 4.07 21.02 12.57
CA ASN A 264 2.86 20.20 12.67
C ASN A 264 3.06 18.97 13.55
N LYS A 265 2.61 19.06 14.80
CA LYS A 265 2.73 18.00 15.82
C LYS A 265 1.63 16.94 15.76
N ASP A 266 0.62 17.12 14.92
CA ASP A 266 -0.55 16.24 14.85
C ASP A 266 -0.58 15.41 13.55
N SER A 267 0.51 15.40 12.77
CA SER A 267 0.63 14.60 11.56
C SER A 267 1.11 13.18 11.86
N ASP A 268 0.24 12.20 11.66
CA ASP A 268 0.56 10.78 11.81
C ASP A 268 1.61 10.30 10.78
N GLU A 269 1.54 10.80 9.54
CA GLU A 269 2.49 10.47 8.47
C GLU A 269 3.92 10.89 8.83
N LEU A 270 4.12 12.08 9.40
CA LEU A 270 5.46 12.55 9.78
C LEU A 270 6.08 11.68 10.86
N TYR A 271 5.30 11.27 11.87
CA TYR A 271 5.79 10.33 12.89
C TYR A 271 6.04 8.94 12.34
N TYR A 272 5.24 8.48 11.37
CA TYR A 272 5.51 7.23 10.66
C TYR A 272 6.84 7.31 9.90
N LEU A 273 7.04 8.34 9.09
CA LEU A 273 8.28 8.55 8.34
C LEU A 273 9.47 8.66 9.29
N LEU A 274 9.33 9.39 10.42
CA LEU A 274 10.40 9.53 11.40
C LEU A 274 10.72 8.19 12.08
N GLY A 275 9.68 7.43 12.42
CA GLY A 275 9.80 6.08 12.96
C GLY A 275 10.50 5.13 11.98
N TYR A 276 10.15 5.20 10.69
CA TYR A 276 10.80 4.43 9.63
C TYR A 276 12.26 4.86 9.42
N SER A 277 12.55 6.17 9.41
CA SER A 277 13.92 6.68 9.30
C SER A 277 14.78 6.19 10.46
N TYR A 278 14.27 6.24 11.71
CA TYR A 278 14.97 5.70 12.86
C TYR A 278 15.16 4.19 12.80
N LEU A 279 14.15 3.46 12.29
CA LEU A 279 14.24 2.02 12.11
C LEU A 279 15.38 1.65 11.14
N LYS A 280 15.50 2.39 10.04
CA LYS A 280 16.55 2.17 9.04
C LYS A 280 17.92 2.67 9.48
N PHE A 281 17.96 3.75 10.26
CA PHE A 281 19.16 4.24 10.92
C PHE A 281 19.66 3.27 12.01
N GLY A 282 18.76 2.48 12.63
CA GLY A 282 19.07 1.49 13.66
C GLY A 282 18.77 1.95 15.09
N ASP A 283 18.15 3.12 15.30
CA ASP A 283 17.70 3.58 16.62
C ASP A 283 16.29 3.05 16.90
N ILE A 284 16.21 1.79 17.31
CA ILE A 284 14.94 1.07 17.49
C ILE A 284 14.05 1.70 18.56
N GLU A 285 14.63 2.23 19.65
CA GLU A 285 13.84 2.82 20.73
C GLU A 285 13.11 4.08 20.25
N LYS A 286 13.78 4.94 19.48
CA LYS A 286 13.13 6.10 18.85
C LYS A 286 12.20 5.69 17.72
N ALA A 287 12.50 4.63 16.98
CA ALA A 287 11.61 4.09 15.95
C ALA A 287 10.26 3.70 16.58
N ILE A 288 10.29 2.86 17.62
CA ILE A 288 9.11 2.42 18.36
C ILE A 288 8.34 3.60 18.91
N LEU A 289 9.01 4.56 19.58
CA LEU A 289 8.35 5.74 20.15
C LEU A 289 7.55 6.53 19.10
N ASN A 290 8.14 6.76 17.92
CA ASN A 290 7.49 7.54 16.87
C ASN A 290 6.40 6.72 16.15
N LEU A 291 6.60 5.42 15.94
CA LEU A 291 5.56 4.54 15.39
C LEU A 291 4.37 4.39 16.35
N GLU A 292 4.60 4.34 17.67
CA GLU A 292 3.54 4.39 18.68
C GLU A 292 2.76 5.72 18.61
N ARG A 293 3.43 6.85 18.39
CA ARG A 293 2.77 8.15 18.19
C ARG A 293 1.92 8.15 16.92
N ALA A 294 2.46 7.69 15.79
CA ALA A 294 1.73 7.59 14.52
C ALA A 294 0.45 6.73 14.68
N LYS A 295 0.59 5.55 15.29
CA LYS A 295 -0.53 4.67 15.63
C LYS A 295 -1.56 5.34 16.54
N ASN A 296 -1.13 6.08 17.55
CA ASN A 296 -2.05 6.74 18.49
C ASN A 296 -2.84 7.88 17.86
N LEU A 297 -2.22 8.62 16.93
CA LEU A 297 -2.89 9.66 16.13
C LEU A 297 -3.89 9.06 15.14
N LYS A 298 -3.58 7.89 14.54
CA LYS A 298 -4.45 7.21 13.58
C LYS A 298 -4.63 5.72 13.92
N LYS A 299 -5.54 5.45 14.86
CA LYS A 299 -5.76 4.11 15.44
C LYS A 299 -6.35 3.10 14.46
N ASP A 300 -7.12 3.56 13.48
CA ASP A 300 -7.84 2.70 12.54
C ASP A 300 -6.97 2.23 11.37
N LEU A 301 -5.72 2.70 11.30
CA LEU A 301 -4.79 2.32 10.24
C LEU A 301 -3.90 1.15 10.69
N GLU A 302 -4.27 -0.06 10.28
CA GLU A 302 -3.53 -1.29 10.57
C GLU A 302 -2.05 -1.23 10.17
N PHE A 303 -1.76 -0.54 9.06
CA PHE A 303 -0.41 -0.43 8.55
C PHE A 303 0.58 0.13 9.60
N TYR A 304 0.16 1.05 10.46
CA TYR A 304 1.01 1.54 11.56
C TYR A 304 1.22 0.49 12.66
N ASN A 305 0.25 -0.40 12.88
CA ASN A 305 0.47 -1.56 13.75
C ASN A 305 1.53 -2.48 13.16
N ILE A 306 1.44 -2.79 11.86
CA ILE A 306 2.43 -3.65 11.18
C ILE A 306 3.81 -3.00 11.19
N ALA A 307 3.91 -1.70 10.89
CA ALA A 307 5.17 -0.96 10.96
C ALA A 307 5.80 -1.02 12.36
N LEU A 308 4.99 -0.79 13.40
CA LEU A 308 5.41 -0.91 14.79
C LEU A 308 5.83 -2.34 15.13
N GLU A 309 5.06 -3.36 14.72
CA GLU A 309 5.40 -4.75 14.95
C GLU A 309 6.72 -5.14 14.29
N GLU A 310 6.91 -4.82 13.01
CA GLU A 310 8.12 -5.13 12.25
C GLU A 310 9.34 -4.38 12.77
N SER A 311 9.16 -3.22 13.41
CA SER A 311 10.26 -2.53 14.10
C SER A 311 10.89 -3.39 15.21
N PHE A 312 10.14 -4.32 15.81
CA PHE A 312 10.65 -5.25 16.81
C PHE A 312 11.45 -6.42 16.21
N PHE A 313 11.27 -6.73 14.92
CA PHE A 313 11.88 -7.89 14.26
C PHE A 313 13.02 -7.52 13.30
N ALA A 314 13.29 -6.23 13.10
CA ALA A 314 14.32 -5.77 12.17
C ALA A 314 15.67 -6.45 12.43
N SER A 315 16.18 -7.07 11.38
CA SER A 315 17.13 -8.18 11.40
C SER A 315 18.58 -7.84 11.81
N ASN A 316 18.85 -6.60 12.17
CA ASN A 316 20.12 -6.18 12.77
C ASN A 316 20.22 -6.47 14.28
N PHE A 317 19.12 -6.88 14.93
CA PHE A 317 19.05 -6.89 16.39
C PHE A 317 19.09 -8.27 17.06
N ARG A 318 19.30 -9.37 16.32
CA ARG A 318 19.69 -10.66 16.96
C ARG A 318 21.03 -10.54 17.73
N ASN A 319 21.83 -9.50 17.46
CA ASN A 319 23.03 -9.16 18.24
C ASN A 319 22.78 -8.26 19.46
N PHE A 320 21.55 -7.79 19.70
CA PHE A 320 21.18 -6.95 20.84
C PHE A 320 20.55 -7.78 21.97
N LEU A 321 21.26 -8.81 22.44
CA LEU A 321 20.79 -9.73 23.47
C LEU A 321 20.80 -9.16 24.91
N LYS A 322 20.88 -7.84 25.16
CA LYS A 322 21.01 -7.30 26.54
C LYS A 322 20.40 -5.93 26.85
N ASN A 323 19.26 -5.54 26.28
CA ASN A 323 18.55 -4.32 26.70
C ASN A 323 17.16 -4.60 27.30
N ASN A 324 16.80 -3.84 28.33
CA ASN A 324 15.50 -3.91 29.03
C ASN A 324 14.28 -3.66 28.10
N SER A 325 14.48 -3.00 26.96
CA SER A 325 13.45 -2.74 25.96
C SER A 325 12.92 -4.03 25.31
N ASN A 326 13.80 -4.98 24.96
CA ASN A 326 13.40 -6.27 24.37
C ASN A 326 12.54 -7.09 25.32
N ALA A 327 12.86 -7.08 26.62
CA ALA A 327 12.06 -7.74 27.64
C ALA A 327 10.65 -7.14 27.75
N ARG A 328 10.50 -5.80 27.69
CA ARG A 328 9.19 -5.14 27.71
C ARG A 328 8.35 -5.48 26.47
N ILE A 329 8.96 -5.48 25.28
CA ILE A 329 8.26 -5.80 24.03
C ILE A 329 7.86 -7.28 24.01
N SER A 330 8.78 -8.17 24.38
CA SER A 330 8.49 -9.60 24.53
C SER A 330 7.34 -9.83 25.50
N LYS A 331 7.30 -9.09 26.62
CA LYS A 331 6.20 -9.17 27.60
C LYS A 331 4.85 -8.76 27.02
N HIS A 332 4.82 -7.79 26.10
CA HIS A 332 3.58 -7.43 25.40
C HIS A 332 3.03 -8.61 24.59
N TYR A 333 3.86 -9.21 23.74
CA TYR A 333 3.48 -10.40 22.96
C TYR A 333 3.13 -11.59 23.84
N GLU A 334 3.85 -11.81 24.95
CA GLU A 334 3.52 -12.83 25.93
C GLU A 334 2.09 -12.64 26.47
N ASN A 335 1.73 -11.41 26.87
CA ASN A 335 0.40 -11.10 27.39
C ASN A 335 -0.70 -11.32 26.34
N GLU A 336 -0.49 -10.89 25.10
CA GLU A 336 -1.42 -11.14 23.99
C GLU A 336 -1.55 -12.64 23.69
N GLY A 337 -0.44 -13.38 23.77
CA GLY A 337 -0.41 -14.84 23.69
C GLY A 337 -1.26 -15.49 24.77
N PHE A 338 -1.12 -15.09 26.03
CA PHE A 338 -1.93 -15.61 27.14
C PHE A 338 -3.42 -15.28 26.98
N LYS A 339 -3.77 -14.08 26.52
CA LYS A 339 -5.17 -13.71 26.23
C LYS A 339 -5.75 -14.60 25.14
N ALA A 340 -5.03 -14.76 24.02
CA ALA A 340 -5.45 -15.62 22.92
C ALA A 340 -5.59 -17.08 23.36
N PHE A 341 -4.64 -17.60 24.16
CA PHE A 341 -4.67 -18.95 24.71
C PHE A 341 -5.89 -19.18 25.60
N LYS A 342 -6.23 -18.23 26.49
CA LYS A 342 -7.44 -18.29 27.32
C LYS A 342 -8.73 -18.32 26.48
N SER A 343 -8.73 -17.66 25.33
CA SER A 343 -9.86 -17.68 24.38
C SER A 343 -9.86 -18.88 23.42
N LEU A 344 -8.95 -19.85 23.59
CA LEU A 344 -8.75 -21.01 22.70
C LEU A 344 -8.43 -20.65 21.24
N ASN A 345 -7.99 -19.41 20.97
CA ASN A 345 -7.49 -19.00 19.67
C ASN A 345 -6.01 -19.43 19.54
N LEU A 346 -5.81 -20.73 19.26
CA LEU A 346 -4.48 -21.35 19.27
C LEU A 346 -3.54 -20.76 18.21
N ASN A 347 -4.03 -20.38 17.03
CA ASN A 347 -3.20 -19.74 16.00
C ASN A 347 -2.66 -18.40 16.45
N LYS A 348 -3.52 -17.54 17.02
CA LYS A 348 -3.10 -16.24 17.57
C LYS A 348 -2.20 -16.43 18.79
N ALA A 349 -2.48 -17.41 19.64
CA ALA A 349 -1.64 -17.74 20.80
C ALA A 349 -0.24 -18.18 20.37
N LEU A 350 -0.15 -19.09 19.39
CA LEU A 350 1.09 -19.60 18.81
C LEU A 350 1.92 -18.48 18.20
N PHE A 351 1.29 -17.63 17.38
CA PHE A 351 1.93 -16.47 16.75
C PHE A 351 2.58 -15.56 17.80
N ASN A 352 1.80 -15.16 18.81
CA ASN A 352 2.27 -14.24 19.85
C ASN A 352 3.31 -14.87 20.78
N ALA A 353 3.16 -16.14 21.16
CA ALA A 353 4.16 -16.84 21.98
C ALA A 353 5.49 -16.99 21.24
N LYS A 354 5.47 -17.36 19.95
CA LYS A 354 6.68 -17.41 19.12
C LYS A 354 7.34 -16.03 18.98
N ASN A 355 6.55 -14.99 18.71
CA ASN A 355 7.05 -13.62 18.63
C ASN A 355 7.72 -13.16 19.94
N ALA A 356 7.13 -13.45 21.09
CA ALA A 356 7.71 -13.12 22.38
C ALA A 356 9.11 -13.75 22.57
N ILE A 357 9.26 -15.01 22.16
CA ILE A 357 10.53 -15.76 22.26
C ILE A 357 11.54 -15.27 21.21
N ASP A 358 11.11 -14.96 19.99
CA ASP A 358 12.00 -14.46 18.94
C ASP A 358 12.60 -13.09 19.28
N ILE A 359 11.82 -12.24 19.97
CA ILE A 359 12.26 -10.92 20.46
C ILE A 359 13.15 -11.05 21.70
N TRP A 360 12.80 -11.94 22.62
CA TRP A 360 13.56 -12.20 23.85
C TRP A 360 13.63 -13.70 24.11
N PRO A 361 14.70 -14.39 23.67
CA PRO A 361 14.84 -15.84 23.80
C PRO A 361 14.79 -16.36 25.25
N ASP A 362 15.13 -15.50 26.20
CA ASP A 362 15.12 -15.71 27.65
C ASP A 362 13.72 -15.50 28.29
N ASN A 363 12.66 -15.32 27.49
CA ASN A 363 11.29 -15.26 28.03
C ASN A 363 10.80 -16.66 28.42
N ASP A 364 11.18 -17.11 29.62
CA ASP A 364 10.82 -18.42 30.14
C ASP A 364 9.29 -18.61 30.24
N SER A 365 8.55 -17.54 30.56
CA SER A 365 7.08 -17.55 30.65
C SER A 365 6.41 -17.76 29.29
N ALA A 366 6.87 -17.05 28.25
CA ALA A 366 6.39 -17.24 26.88
C ALA A 366 6.75 -18.62 26.34
N ARG A 367 7.94 -19.14 26.67
CA ARG A 367 8.36 -20.50 26.29
C ARG A 367 7.52 -21.58 26.98
N PHE A 368 7.16 -21.37 28.24
CA PHE A 368 6.23 -22.25 28.95
C PHE A 368 4.79 -22.16 28.40
N LEU A 369 4.35 -20.97 27.98
CA LEU A 369 3.09 -20.83 27.24
C LEU A 369 3.14 -21.60 25.91
N LEU A 370 4.25 -21.49 25.16
CA LEU A 370 4.43 -22.18 23.90
C LEU A 370 4.37 -23.71 24.05
N SER A 371 4.97 -24.27 25.10
CA SER A 371 4.88 -25.71 25.37
C SER A 371 3.45 -26.17 25.65
N LYS A 372 2.65 -25.36 26.37
CA LYS A 372 1.22 -25.64 26.61
C LYS A 372 0.40 -25.58 25.32
N ILE A 373 0.69 -24.61 24.44
CA ILE A 373 0.06 -24.51 23.13
C ILE A 373 0.35 -25.77 22.31
N TYR A 374 1.62 -26.16 22.21
CA TYR A 374 2.00 -27.38 21.48
C TYR A 374 1.34 -28.64 22.06
N LYS A 375 1.28 -28.75 23.39
CA LYS A 375 0.58 -29.89 24.02
C LYS A 375 -0.91 -29.93 23.67
N LEU A 376 -1.60 -28.78 23.67
CA LEU A 376 -3.01 -28.73 23.23
C LEU A 376 -3.20 -29.06 21.74
N MET A 377 -2.17 -28.82 20.93
CA MET A 377 -2.16 -29.18 19.51
C MET A 377 -1.74 -30.64 19.26
N ASN A 378 -1.49 -31.44 20.32
CA ASN A 378 -0.94 -32.80 20.27
C ASN A 378 0.47 -32.90 19.65
N LEU A 379 1.25 -31.82 19.76
CA LEU A 379 2.65 -31.73 19.32
C LEU A 379 3.59 -31.95 20.51
N ASP A 380 3.70 -33.21 20.94
CA ASP A 380 4.39 -33.58 22.18
C ASP A 380 5.91 -33.39 22.13
N ILE A 381 6.54 -33.62 20.97
CA ILE A 381 7.97 -33.38 20.81
C ILE A 381 8.26 -31.89 20.85
N MET A 382 7.47 -31.08 20.16
CA MET A 382 7.63 -29.62 20.19
C MET A 382 7.44 -29.07 21.60
N ALA A 383 6.45 -29.58 22.35
CA ALA A 383 6.26 -29.22 23.76
C ALA A 383 7.46 -29.64 24.61
N TYR A 384 7.97 -30.85 24.39
CA TYR A 384 9.14 -31.39 25.08
C TYR A 384 10.40 -30.55 24.83
N GLU A 385 10.67 -30.15 23.59
CA GLU A 385 11.82 -29.30 23.23
C GLU A 385 11.83 -28.00 24.04
N GLN A 386 10.67 -27.34 24.15
CA GLN A 386 10.54 -26.11 24.92
C GLN A 386 10.75 -26.34 26.42
N LEU A 387 10.21 -27.43 26.97
CA LEU A 387 10.33 -27.75 28.40
C LEU A 387 11.72 -28.27 28.75
N PHE A 388 12.37 -29.01 27.87
CA PHE A 388 13.74 -29.47 28.02
C PHE A 388 14.70 -28.28 28.13
N TYR A 389 14.52 -27.27 27.26
CA TYR A 389 15.27 -26.02 27.36
C TYR A 389 15.11 -25.38 28.75
N LEU A 390 13.88 -25.23 29.23
CA LEU A 390 13.59 -24.62 30.53
C LEU A 390 14.14 -25.44 31.71
N ALA A 391 13.93 -26.75 31.71
CA ALA A 391 14.29 -27.63 32.82
C ALA A 391 15.79 -27.96 32.86
N LYS A 392 16.43 -28.16 31.71
CA LYS A 392 17.81 -28.69 31.63
C LYS A 392 18.85 -27.66 31.22
N GLN A 393 18.50 -26.70 30.37
CA GLN A 393 19.47 -25.69 29.92
C GLN A 393 19.39 -24.42 30.79
N ARG A 394 18.18 -24.01 31.16
CA ARG A 394 17.93 -22.88 32.06
C ARG A 394 17.89 -23.25 33.54
N ASN A 395 17.89 -24.55 33.87
CA ASN A 395 17.81 -25.06 35.24
C ASN A 395 16.64 -24.45 36.05
N SER A 396 15.46 -24.37 35.44
CA SER A 396 14.28 -23.81 36.08
C SER A 396 13.95 -24.52 37.41
N THR A 397 13.61 -23.73 38.43
CA THR A 397 13.15 -24.21 39.74
C THR A 397 11.63 -24.13 39.92
N ASP A 398 10.90 -23.70 38.89
CA ASP A 398 9.44 -23.60 38.93
C ASP A 398 8.83 -25.00 38.87
N SER A 399 8.21 -25.43 39.97
CA SER A 399 7.59 -26.76 40.08
C SER A 399 6.57 -27.01 38.97
N ARG A 400 5.83 -25.99 38.52
CA ARG A 400 4.83 -26.13 37.45
C ARG A 400 5.47 -26.49 36.11
N ILE A 401 6.69 -26.00 35.85
CA ILE A 401 7.45 -26.31 34.64
C ILE A 401 8.00 -27.74 34.74
N LEU A 402 8.57 -28.09 35.89
CA LEU A 402 9.17 -29.41 36.12
C LEU A 402 8.12 -30.53 36.08
N ASP A 403 6.98 -30.35 36.76
CA ASP A 403 5.86 -31.28 36.74
C ASP A 403 5.34 -31.48 35.31
N PHE A 404 5.20 -30.39 34.55
CA PHE A 404 4.74 -30.48 33.17
C PHE A 404 5.78 -31.11 32.24
N TYR A 405 7.07 -30.84 32.47
CA TYR A 405 8.17 -31.51 31.78
C TYR A 405 8.13 -33.02 32.01
N ASP A 406 7.87 -33.50 33.23
CA ASP A 406 7.80 -34.93 33.52
C ASP A 406 6.62 -35.62 32.83
N VAL A 407 5.44 -34.97 32.83
CA VAL A 407 4.26 -35.44 32.09
C VAL A 407 4.57 -35.55 30.59
N VAL A 408 5.06 -34.49 29.98
CA VAL A 408 5.36 -34.48 28.53
C VAL A 408 6.49 -35.46 28.21
N SER A 409 7.52 -35.57 29.05
CA SER A 409 8.61 -36.54 28.89
C SER A 409 8.11 -37.99 28.88
N PHE A 410 7.09 -38.30 29.68
CA PHE A 410 6.47 -39.61 29.68
C PHE A 410 5.73 -39.91 28.37
N ASP A 411 5.01 -38.93 27.83
CA ASP A 411 4.34 -39.05 26.54
C ASP A 411 5.35 -39.21 25.40
N VAL A 412 6.45 -38.44 25.41
CA VAL A 412 7.55 -38.59 24.42
C VAL A 412 8.17 -39.98 24.46
N ARG A 413 8.36 -40.59 25.65
CA ARG A 413 8.87 -41.96 25.77
C ARG A 413 7.96 -43.02 25.15
N LYS A 414 6.66 -42.72 24.99
CA LYS A 414 5.67 -43.59 24.32
C LYS A 414 5.49 -43.28 22.84
N SER A 415 6.08 -42.18 22.36
CA SER A 415 5.90 -41.70 20.99
C SER A 415 6.56 -42.61 19.95
N LEU A 416 6.15 -42.40 18.70
CA LEU A 416 6.74 -43.06 17.54
C LEU A 416 8.26 -42.83 17.44
N PHE A 417 8.73 -41.66 17.86
CA PHE A 417 10.16 -41.30 17.86
C PHE A 417 10.98 -42.29 18.69
N TYR A 418 10.55 -42.55 19.93
CA TYR A 418 11.26 -43.45 20.84
C TYR A 418 11.29 -44.89 20.33
N LYS A 419 10.19 -45.35 19.72
CA LYS A 419 10.07 -46.68 19.08
C LYS A 419 11.02 -46.86 17.89
N TYR A 420 11.32 -45.78 17.18
CA TYR A 420 12.24 -45.78 16.03
C TYR A 420 13.66 -45.31 16.36
N GLY A 421 13.98 -45.12 17.65
CA GLY A 421 15.36 -44.90 18.11
C GLY A 421 15.76 -43.43 18.28
N TYR A 422 14.85 -42.48 18.05
CA TYR A 422 15.06 -41.06 18.34
C TYR A 422 14.74 -40.81 19.81
N LYS A 423 15.76 -40.77 20.66
CA LYS A 423 15.61 -40.80 22.13
C LYS A 423 16.13 -39.56 22.84
N SER A 424 16.81 -38.67 22.11
CA SER A 424 17.45 -37.47 22.64
C SER A 424 17.04 -36.21 21.88
N ILE A 425 17.26 -35.04 22.49
CA ILE A 425 17.06 -33.75 21.84
C ILE A 425 17.94 -33.59 20.59
N ALA A 426 19.13 -34.20 20.57
CA ALA A 426 20.03 -34.18 19.42
C ALA A 426 19.43 -34.96 18.24
N ASP A 427 18.74 -36.07 18.52
CA ASP A 427 18.05 -36.85 17.49
C ASP A 427 16.88 -36.05 16.89
N PHE A 428 16.12 -35.31 17.71
CA PHE A 428 15.02 -34.46 17.24
C PHE A 428 15.53 -33.27 16.40
N ASN A 429 16.62 -32.63 16.85
CA ASN A 429 17.26 -31.55 16.08
C ASN A 429 17.74 -32.03 14.71
N LYS A 430 18.32 -33.24 14.63
CA LYS A 430 18.73 -33.82 13.34
C LYS A 430 17.55 -33.98 12.38
N LEU A 431 16.39 -34.39 12.87
CA LEU A 431 15.17 -34.48 12.05
C LEU A 431 14.69 -33.12 11.56
N TYR A 432 14.89 -32.05 12.35
CA TYR A 432 14.59 -30.69 11.95
C TYR A 432 15.53 -30.19 10.83
N ASP A 433 16.80 -30.54 10.91
CA ASP A 433 17.81 -30.18 9.89
C ASP A 433 17.59 -30.97 8.58
N ASP A 434 17.13 -32.21 8.66
CA ASP A 434 16.85 -33.09 7.51
C ASP A 434 15.45 -32.86 6.88
N ARG A 435 14.73 -31.78 7.25
CA ARG A 435 13.39 -31.50 6.71
C ARG A 435 13.43 -31.19 5.22
N VAL A 436 12.40 -31.67 4.51
CA VAL A 436 12.19 -31.33 3.11
C VAL A 436 11.25 -30.13 3.02
N VAL A 437 11.82 -28.95 2.87
CA VAL A 437 11.10 -27.68 2.79
C VAL A 437 10.98 -27.17 1.35
N TYR A 438 10.02 -26.28 1.12
CA TYR A 438 9.96 -25.50 -0.12
C TYR A 438 10.79 -24.23 0.02
N LYS A 439 11.76 -24.04 -0.88
CA LYS A 439 12.57 -22.82 -0.92
C LYS A 439 11.92 -21.77 -1.82
N MET A 440 11.68 -20.58 -1.28
CA MET A 440 11.00 -19.53 -2.05
C MET A 440 11.46 -18.12 -1.75
N ALA A 441 11.16 -17.20 -2.68
CA ALA A 441 11.37 -15.77 -2.53
C ALA A 441 10.08 -14.98 -2.78
N ILE A 442 9.92 -13.85 -2.09
CA ILE A 442 8.76 -12.97 -2.19
C ILE A 442 9.15 -11.62 -2.82
N PHE A 443 8.46 -11.17 -3.85
CA PHE A 443 8.74 -9.90 -4.53
C PHE A 443 7.46 -9.08 -4.72
N THR A 444 7.62 -7.81 -5.06
CA THR A 444 6.55 -6.92 -5.54
C THR A 444 7.02 -6.12 -6.75
N GLN A 445 6.08 -5.72 -7.60
CA GLN A 445 6.31 -4.80 -8.72
C GLN A 445 5.56 -3.48 -8.56
N SER A 446 4.70 -3.39 -7.54
CA SER A 446 3.85 -2.23 -7.28
C SER A 446 4.41 -1.45 -6.10
N GLU A 447 4.65 -0.15 -6.29
CA GLU A 447 4.89 0.75 -5.16
C GLU A 447 3.59 1.04 -4.41
N ASN A 448 3.69 1.10 -3.08
CA ASN A 448 2.60 1.55 -2.22
C ASN A 448 2.68 3.06 -2.01
N LYS A 449 1.53 3.70 -1.75
CA LYS A 449 1.45 5.16 -1.53
C LYS A 449 2.31 5.66 -0.36
N PHE A 450 2.51 4.81 0.65
CA PHE A 450 3.35 5.12 1.79
C PHE A 450 4.77 4.62 1.53
N PHE A 451 5.72 5.52 1.66
CA PHE A 451 7.13 5.18 1.56
C PHE A 451 7.49 4.06 2.56
N GLY A 452 8.26 3.06 2.12
CA GLY A 452 8.67 1.94 2.96
C GLY A 452 7.58 0.90 3.27
N ALA A 453 6.34 1.09 2.83
CA ALA A 453 5.25 0.18 3.16
C ALA A 453 5.44 -1.23 2.58
N ASN A 454 5.95 -1.33 1.35
CA ASN A 454 6.27 -2.63 0.75
C ASN A 454 7.26 -3.43 1.58
N ASP A 455 8.33 -2.78 2.04
CA ASP A 455 9.36 -3.41 2.86
C ASP A 455 8.75 -3.98 4.16
N LEU A 456 7.96 -3.18 4.87
CA LEU A 456 7.33 -3.62 6.13
C LEU A 456 6.25 -4.69 5.92
N ILE A 457 5.36 -4.51 4.93
CA ILE A 457 4.26 -5.46 4.67
C ILE A 457 4.81 -6.81 4.21
N LEU A 458 5.84 -6.83 3.37
CA LEU A 458 6.38 -8.08 2.87
C LEU A 458 7.24 -8.79 3.92
N ARG A 459 7.95 -8.06 4.80
CA ARG A 459 8.56 -8.68 5.99
C ARG A 459 7.52 -9.32 6.90
N TYR A 460 6.42 -8.63 7.14
CA TYR A 460 5.30 -9.16 7.90
C TYR A 460 4.70 -10.41 7.22
N ALA A 461 4.51 -10.38 5.90
CA ALA A 461 4.05 -11.52 5.11
C ALA A 461 5.00 -12.71 5.23
N GLU A 462 6.32 -12.49 5.12
CA GLU A 462 7.32 -13.53 5.31
C GLU A 462 7.21 -14.14 6.71
N ARG A 463 7.15 -13.32 7.76
CA ARG A 463 7.01 -13.81 9.14
C ARG A 463 5.74 -14.64 9.32
N VAL A 464 4.61 -14.21 8.75
CA VAL A 464 3.34 -14.96 8.79
C VAL A 464 3.43 -16.30 8.04
N LEU A 465 4.14 -16.33 6.91
CA LEU A 465 4.35 -17.53 6.12
C LEU A 465 5.39 -18.49 6.76
N GLU A 466 6.50 -17.99 7.29
CA GLU A 466 7.55 -18.77 8.00
C GLU A 466 7.04 -19.46 9.26
N ARG A 467 5.95 -18.95 9.89
CA ARG A 467 5.32 -19.67 11.00
C ARG A 467 4.77 -21.03 10.58
N ASN A 468 4.59 -21.24 9.28
CA ASN A 468 4.32 -22.54 8.71
C ASN A 468 5.62 -23.35 8.58
N LEU A 469 5.70 -24.43 9.35
CA LEU A 469 6.92 -25.21 9.56
C LEU A 469 7.44 -25.97 8.32
N ASN A 470 6.71 -25.90 7.20
CA ASN A 470 7.01 -26.60 5.95
C ASN A 470 7.72 -25.73 4.90
N MET A 471 7.87 -24.44 5.16
CA MET A 471 8.35 -23.46 4.20
C MET A 471 9.66 -22.84 4.66
N GLU A 472 10.60 -22.71 3.74
CA GLU A 472 11.83 -21.96 3.95
C GLU A 472 11.81 -20.74 3.02
N ILE A 473 11.72 -19.56 3.62
CA ILE A 473 11.72 -18.30 2.89
C ILE A 473 13.15 -17.77 2.86
N VAL A 474 13.65 -17.52 1.65
CA VAL A 474 15.07 -17.27 1.40
C VAL A 474 15.27 -15.80 1.05
N ASN A 475 16.05 -15.10 1.89
CA ASN A 475 16.34 -13.68 1.78
C ASN A 475 17.85 -13.42 1.65
N TYR A 476 18.30 -12.92 0.49
CA TYR A 476 19.69 -12.52 0.28
C TYR A 476 19.78 -11.12 -0.35
N ASN A 477 20.80 -10.36 0.08
CA ASN A 477 21.29 -9.17 -0.58
C ASN A 477 22.81 -9.20 -0.40
N PHE A 478 23.58 -9.27 -1.48
CA PHE A 478 25.02 -9.00 -1.38
C PHE A 478 25.18 -7.49 -1.21
N ASP A 479 25.20 -7.04 0.04
CA ASP A 479 26.22 -6.20 0.69
C ASP A 479 25.65 -5.59 2.00
N TYR A 480 26.28 -5.98 3.11
CA TYR A 480 26.18 -5.59 4.53
C TYR A 480 24.91 -5.08 5.24
N ASN A 481 23.73 -5.03 4.63
CA ASN A 481 22.49 -4.75 5.38
C ASN A 481 21.36 -5.67 4.91
N LYS A 482 20.69 -6.34 5.85
CA LYS A 482 19.46 -7.13 5.62
C LYS A 482 18.23 -6.24 5.29
N ASN A 483 18.43 -5.15 4.58
CA ASN A 483 17.40 -4.41 3.88
C ASN A 483 17.29 -5.00 2.47
N ARG A 484 16.34 -5.92 2.28
CA ARG A 484 15.98 -6.47 0.98
C ARG A 484 15.06 -5.47 0.28
N ASP A 485 15.40 -5.06 -0.94
CA ASP A 485 14.38 -4.45 -1.80
C ASP A 485 13.52 -5.58 -2.35
N TYR A 486 12.33 -5.71 -1.77
CA TYR A 486 11.30 -6.60 -2.30
C TYR A 486 10.80 -6.15 -3.67
N LEU A 487 11.00 -4.87 -3.98
CA LEU A 487 10.61 -4.25 -5.23
C LEU A 487 11.57 -4.69 -6.34
N ILE A 488 11.04 -5.37 -7.36
CA ILE A 488 11.75 -5.70 -8.59
C ILE A 488 11.21 -4.85 -9.73
N ASN A 489 12.09 -4.45 -10.64
CA ASN A 489 11.72 -3.57 -11.77
C ASN A 489 10.88 -4.32 -12.81
N ASN A 490 11.10 -5.63 -12.95
CA ASN A 490 10.41 -6.47 -13.91
C ASN A 490 10.45 -7.94 -13.49
N PHE A 491 9.68 -8.76 -14.21
CA PHE A 491 9.57 -10.19 -13.93
C PHE A 491 10.91 -10.93 -14.08
N SER A 492 11.73 -10.54 -15.07
CA SER A 492 12.99 -11.21 -15.39
C SER A 492 14.01 -11.13 -14.26
N GLU A 493 13.99 -10.05 -13.48
CA GLU A 493 14.81 -9.88 -12.28
C GLU A 493 14.48 -10.95 -11.22
N GLY A 494 13.21 -11.07 -10.84
CA GLY A 494 12.75 -12.08 -9.87
C GLY A 494 12.98 -13.52 -10.35
N PHE A 495 12.79 -13.80 -11.65
CA PHE A 495 13.05 -15.12 -12.21
C PHE A 495 14.55 -15.47 -12.22
N SER A 496 15.41 -14.54 -12.65
CA SER A 496 16.86 -14.76 -12.68
C SER A 496 17.41 -15.02 -11.29
N TYR A 497 16.96 -14.25 -10.30
CA TYR A 497 17.29 -14.49 -8.89
C TYR A 497 16.89 -15.90 -8.45
N SER A 498 15.65 -16.31 -8.75
CA SER A 498 15.11 -17.59 -8.32
C SER A 498 15.88 -18.77 -8.91
N ARG A 499 16.27 -18.67 -10.17
CA ARG A 499 17.07 -19.68 -10.86
C ARG A 499 18.48 -19.78 -10.30
N ASN A 500 19.14 -18.64 -10.06
CA ASN A 500 20.51 -18.60 -9.53
C ASN A 500 20.60 -19.12 -8.09
N ASN A 501 19.53 -18.99 -7.31
CA ASN A 501 19.46 -19.46 -5.92
C ASN A 501 18.79 -20.85 -5.78
N ASN A 502 18.51 -21.54 -6.89
CA ASN A 502 17.87 -22.85 -6.91
C ASN A 502 16.56 -22.91 -6.09
N LEU A 503 15.74 -21.87 -6.21
CA LEU A 503 14.45 -21.79 -5.52
C LEU A 503 13.41 -22.70 -6.18
N ASP A 504 12.54 -23.30 -5.38
CA ASP A 504 11.39 -24.06 -5.88
C ASP A 504 10.35 -23.11 -6.50
N LEU A 505 10.07 -22.01 -5.80
CA LEU A 505 9.02 -21.05 -6.16
C LEU A 505 9.49 -19.60 -5.95
N PHE A 506 8.89 -18.66 -6.67
CA PHE A 506 8.90 -17.26 -6.27
C PHE A 506 7.51 -16.64 -6.43
N LEU A 507 7.20 -15.72 -5.53
CA LEU A 507 5.88 -15.14 -5.39
C LEU A 507 5.99 -13.66 -5.73
N ILE A 508 5.10 -13.16 -6.59
CA ILE A 508 4.95 -11.73 -6.85
C ILE A 508 3.65 -11.28 -6.20
N PHE A 509 3.79 -10.46 -5.17
CA PHE A 509 2.72 -9.80 -4.44
C PHE A 509 2.38 -8.50 -5.17
N ASP A 510 1.15 -8.38 -5.62
CA ASP A 510 0.52 -7.10 -5.97
C ASP A 510 -0.41 -6.75 -4.81
N PHE A 511 0.09 -5.91 -3.92
CA PHE A 511 -0.63 -5.47 -2.73
C PHE A 511 -1.04 -4.01 -2.87
N LYS A 512 -2.35 -3.78 -2.94
CA LYS A 512 -2.95 -2.44 -3.03
C LYS A 512 -3.83 -2.21 -1.82
N ALA A 513 -3.34 -1.43 -0.86
CA ALA A 513 -4.17 -0.92 0.23
C ALA A 513 -4.81 0.42 -0.15
N ASP A 514 -6.14 0.49 -0.04
CA ASP A 514 -6.87 1.74 0.10
C ASP A 514 -7.11 2.00 1.59
N ILE A 515 -6.12 2.68 2.17
CA ILE A 515 -6.06 3.03 3.59
C ILE A 515 -7.19 3.98 4.00
N LEU A 516 -7.72 4.81 3.10
CA LEU A 516 -8.85 5.68 3.41
C LEU A 516 -10.14 4.88 3.58
N LYS A 517 -10.23 3.73 2.91
CA LYS A 517 -11.38 2.82 2.99
C LYS A 517 -11.15 1.65 3.93
N ASN A 518 -9.96 1.53 4.53
CA ASN A 518 -9.53 0.34 5.27
C ASN A 518 -9.80 -0.95 4.49
N THR A 519 -9.48 -0.93 3.20
CA THR A 519 -9.59 -2.08 2.31
C THR A 519 -8.24 -2.38 1.68
N ALA A 520 -7.97 -3.65 1.40
CA ALA A 520 -6.87 -4.01 0.53
C ALA A 520 -7.25 -5.13 -0.42
N THR A 521 -6.60 -5.09 -1.58
CA THR A 521 -6.55 -6.19 -2.52
C THR A 521 -5.14 -6.75 -2.49
N LEU A 522 -5.02 -8.03 -2.18
CA LEU A 522 -3.79 -8.78 -2.26
C LEU A 522 -3.91 -9.83 -3.37
N VAL A 523 -3.13 -9.67 -4.43
CA VAL A 523 -2.97 -10.71 -5.46
C VAL A 523 -1.56 -11.29 -5.34
N VAL A 524 -1.46 -12.61 -5.20
CA VAL A 524 -0.18 -13.31 -5.12
C VAL A 524 -0.07 -14.25 -6.31
N ASN A 525 0.82 -13.91 -7.24
CA ASN A 525 1.14 -14.77 -8.38
C ASN A 525 2.32 -15.67 -8.01
N ILE A 526 2.21 -16.97 -8.26
CA ILE A 526 3.24 -17.95 -7.89
C ILE A 526 3.85 -18.49 -9.16
N PHE A 527 5.17 -18.51 -9.20
CA PHE A 527 5.95 -18.95 -10.34
C PHE A 527 6.94 -20.04 -9.93
N SER A 528 7.22 -20.96 -10.84
CA SER A 528 8.29 -21.93 -10.68
C SER A 528 9.65 -21.22 -10.72
N GLY A 529 10.49 -21.40 -9.69
CA GLY A 529 11.84 -20.84 -9.67
C GLY A 529 12.76 -21.44 -10.74
N LYS A 530 12.45 -22.65 -11.22
CA LYS A 530 13.23 -23.34 -12.28
C LYS A 530 12.86 -22.87 -13.69
N THR A 531 11.57 -22.70 -13.98
CA THR A 531 11.07 -22.46 -15.35
C THR A 531 10.51 -21.06 -15.58
N GLY A 532 10.17 -20.32 -14.52
CA GLY A 532 9.52 -19.02 -14.60
C GLY A 532 8.02 -19.11 -14.95
N ILE A 533 7.47 -20.31 -15.09
CA ILE A 533 6.07 -20.49 -15.46
C ILE A 533 5.18 -20.20 -14.25
N LYS A 534 4.06 -19.49 -14.48
CA LYS A 534 3.04 -19.26 -13.45
C LYS A 534 2.35 -20.57 -13.12
N VAL A 535 2.39 -20.96 -11.86
CA VAL A 535 1.84 -22.24 -11.36
C VAL A 535 0.62 -22.05 -10.49
N GLY A 536 0.41 -20.85 -9.93
CA GLY A 536 -0.73 -20.57 -9.06
C GLY A 536 -1.00 -19.07 -8.92
N SER A 537 -2.17 -18.76 -8.37
CA SER A 537 -2.58 -17.39 -8.07
C SER A 537 -3.54 -17.40 -6.89
N PHE A 538 -3.33 -16.49 -5.94
CA PHE A 538 -4.28 -16.20 -4.87
C PHE A 538 -4.74 -14.75 -4.98
N SER A 539 -5.99 -14.49 -4.60
CA SER A 539 -6.57 -13.15 -4.61
C SER A 539 -7.46 -12.99 -3.39
N TYR A 540 -7.22 -11.92 -2.63
CA TYR A 540 -7.96 -11.60 -1.42
C TYR A 540 -8.38 -10.14 -1.46
N ASP A 541 -9.69 -9.90 -1.36
CA ASP A 541 -10.27 -8.59 -1.11
C ASP A 541 -10.74 -8.55 0.33
N VAL A 542 -10.12 -7.69 1.11
CA VAL A 542 -10.29 -7.62 2.57
C VAL A 542 -10.63 -6.20 2.98
N GLY A 543 -11.42 -6.07 4.04
CA GLY A 543 -11.79 -4.79 4.63
C GLY A 543 -11.87 -4.84 6.15
N GLY A 544 -12.00 -3.67 6.76
CA GLY A 544 -12.08 -3.50 8.21
C GLY A 544 -10.72 -3.25 8.85
N ILE A 545 -10.64 -3.29 10.18
CA ILE A 545 -9.46 -2.82 10.94
C ILE A 545 -8.23 -3.73 10.75
N ASN A 546 -8.43 -5.02 10.49
CA ASN A 546 -7.35 -6.01 10.37
C ASN A 546 -7.24 -6.57 8.93
N TYR A 547 -7.47 -5.74 7.92
CA TYR A 547 -7.50 -6.13 6.52
C TYR A 547 -6.21 -6.85 6.09
N LEU A 548 -5.03 -6.29 6.35
CA LEU A 548 -3.72 -6.84 6.00
C LEU A 548 -3.47 -8.19 6.68
N SER A 549 -3.63 -8.25 8.01
CA SER A 549 -3.41 -9.48 8.78
C SER A 549 -4.37 -10.58 8.34
N ASN A 550 -5.62 -10.25 8.03
CA ASN A 550 -6.62 -11.22 7.57
C ASN A 550 -6.27 -11.78 6.18
N ALA A 551 -5.86 -10.92 5.23
CA ALA A 551 -5.43 -11.37 3.91
C ALA A 551 -4.21 -12.28 4.00
N LEU A 552 -3.20 -11.91 4.79
CA LEU A 552 -1.96 -12.70 4.92
C LEU A 552 -2.16 -14.00 5.69
N ASN A 553 -3.03 -14.03 6.70
CA ASN A 553 -3.40 -15.28 7.38
C ASN A 553 -4.17 -16.22 6.44
N SER A 554 -5.07 -15.67 5.62
CA SER A 554 -5.80 -16.46 4.61
C SER A 554 -4.83 -17.01 3.56
N LEU A 555 -3.92 -16.17 3.06
CA LEU A 555 -2.83 -16.59 2.19
C LEU A 555 -2.00 -17.71 2.80
N SER A 556 -1.55 -17.56 4.05
CA SER A 556 -0.71 -18.56 4.72
C SER A 556 -1.39 -19.93 4.82
N LYS A 557 -2.71 -19.93 5.09
CA LYS A 557 -3.52 -21.16 5.10
C LYS A 557 -3.68 -21.75 3.70
N ASP A 558 -4.18 -20.98 2.75
CA ASP A 558 -4.47 -21.49 1.40
C ASP A 558 -3.19 -21.94 0.68
N PHE A 559 -2.09 -21.21 0.88
CA PHE A 559 -0.79 -21.54 0.32
C PHE A 559 -0.25 -22.85 0.92
N HIS A 560 -0.41 -23.08 2.22
CA HIS A 560 -0.05 -24.36 2.85
C HIS A 560 -0.85 -25.54 2.28
N ASP A 561 -2.16 -25.34 2.06
CA ASP A 561 -3.02 -26.38 1.49
C ASP A 561 -2.66 -26.66 0.03
N TYR A 562 -2.30 -25.61 -0.71
CA TYR A 562 -1.87 -25.67 -2.10
C TYR A 562 -0.55 -26.42 -2.31
N LEU A 563 0.42 -26.30 -1.40
CA LEU A 563 1.70 -27.00 -1.51
C LEU A 563 1.53 -28.51 -1.32
N PRO A 564 1.97 -29.36 -2.28
CA PRO A 564 2.01 -30.80 -2.10
C PRO A 564 2.92 -31.19 -0.94
N LYS A 565 2.55 -32.21 -0.18
CA LYS A 565 3.35 -32.66 0.96
C LYS A 565 4.43 -33.60 0.41
N LYS A 566 5.70 -33.16 0.49
CA LYS A 566 6.89 -33.88 0.00
C LYS A 566 7.83 -34.19 1.16
N GLY A 567 8.37 -35.39 1.21
CA GLY A 567 9.26 -35.85 2.29
C GLY A 567 10.22 -36.92 1.80
N LYS A 568 10.83 -37.63 2.75
CA LYS A 568 11.71 -38.77 2.51
C LYS A 568 11.40 -39.90 3.49
N ILE A 569 11.71 -41.12 3.07
CA ILE A 569 11.77 -42.27 3.96
C ILE A 569 13.01 -42.13 4.85
N LEU A 570 12.80 -42.15 6.16
CA LEU A 570 13.87 -42.11 7.17
C LEU A 570 14.39 -43.49 7.51
N GLN A 571 13.48 -44.46 7.68
CA GLN A 571 13.82 -45.81 8.07
C GLN A 571 12.84 -46.83 7.49
N ILE A 572 13.32 -48.00 7.11
CA ILE A 572 12.49 -49.14 6.69
C ILE A 572 12.69 -50.31 7.66
N LYS A 573 11.59 -50.88 8.17
CA LYS A 573 11.58 -52.09 9.00
C LYS A 573 10.55 -53.08 8.46
N HIS A 574 11.02 -54.12 7.78
CA HIS A 574 10.15 -55.05 7.05
C HIS A 574 9.26 -54.32 6.03
N ASP A 575 7.95 -54.28 6.28
CA ASP A 575 6.96 -53.61 5.43
C ASP A 575 6.61 -52.21 5.94
N ASP A 576 7.17 -51.78 7.07
CA ASP A 576 6.93 -50.44 7.62
C ASP A 576 7.97 -49.44 7.12
N ALA A 577 7.50 -48.26 6.72
CA ALA A 577 8.31 -47.09 6.45
C ALA A 577 8.02 -46.00 7.48
N LEU A 578 9.08 -45.39 7.99
CA LEU A 578 9.02 -44.12 8.71
C LEU A 578 9.36 -42.99 7.74
N ILE A 579 8.54 -41.95 7.68
CA ILE A 579 8.78 -40.78 6.82
C ILE A 579 8.94 -39.51 7.67
N ASN A 580 9.72 -38.54 7.19
CA ASN A 580 9.93 -37.24 7.84
C ASN A 580 8.79 -36.23 7.59
N LEU A 581 7.56 -36.73 7.58
CA LEU A 581 6.36 -35.92 7.53
C LEU A 581 5.43 -36.33 8.66
N GLY A 582 4.94 -35.37 9.44
CA GLY A 582 4.06 -35.60 10.57
C GLY A 582 2.89 -34.62 10.63
N GLN A 583 2.32 -34.45 11.82
CA GLN A 583 1.19 -33.55 12.06
C GLN A 583 1.50 -32.11 11.65
N VAL A 584 2.73 -31.63 11.89
CA VAL A 584 3.14 -30.26 11.52
C VAL A 584 3.09 -30.03 10.02
N ASN A 585 3.15 -31.10 9.24
CA ASN A 585 3.08 -31.04 7.78
C ASN A 585 1.65 -31.21 7.24
N GLY A 586 0.65 -31.37 8.12
CA GLY A 586 -0.75 -31.63 7.77
C GLY A 586 -1.03 -33.10 7.44
N VAL A 587 -0.14 -34.03 7.81
CA VAL A 587 -0.37 -35.47 7.61
C VAL A 587 -1.42 -35.98 8.58
N VAL A 588 -2.37 -36.76 8.07
CA VAL A 588 -3.42 -37.43 8.84
C VAL A 588 -3.47 -38.93 8.52
N LYS A 589 -4.04 -39.71 9.46
CA LYS A 589 -4.08 -41.17 9.35
C LYS A 589 -4.89 -41.56 8.13
N GLY A 590 -4.42 -42.54 7.38
CA GLY A 590 -5.02 -42.95 6.11
C GLY A 590 -4.57 -42.16 4.89
N ASN A 591 -3.73 -41.12 5.05
CA ASN A 591 -3.04 -40.54 3.90
C ASN A 591 -2.20 -41.59 3.18
N ILE A 592 -2.14 -41.47 1.86
CA ILE A 592 -1.32 -42.33 1.00
C ILE A 592 -0.21 -41.48 0.41
N PHE A 593 1.03 -41.94 0.53
CA PHE A 593 2.18 -41.30 -0.09
C PHE A 593 2.75 -42.20 -1.20
N LEU A 594 2.97 -41.62 -2.37
CA LEU A 594 3.69 -42.27 -3.46
C LEU A 594 5.18 -42.27 -3.14
N ILE A 595 5.83 -43.41 -3.31
CA ILE A 595 7.28 -43.56 -3.27
C ILE A 595 7.79 -43.36 -4.68
N LEU A 596 8.66 -42.38 -4.89
CA LEU A 596 9.15 -42.00 -6.21
C LEU A 596 10.62 -42.36 -6.39
N LYS A 597 11.01 -42.71 -7.62
CA LYS A 597 12.42 -42.83 -8.01
C LYS A 597 13.17 -41.53 -7.74
N GLU A 598 14.45 -41.66 -7.43
CA GLU A 598 15.33 -40.50 -7.29
C GLU A 598 15.33 -39.67 -8.58
N GLY A 599 15.22 -38.34 -8.45
CA GLY A 599 15.13 -37.42 -9.60
C GLY A 599 13.81 -37.42 -10.36
N ALA A 600 12.79 -38.18 -9.95
CA ALA A 600 11.51 -38.26 -10.65
C ALA A 600 10.69 -36.97 -10.63
N LEU A 601 10.90 -36.11 -9.62
CA LEU A 601 10.18 -34.85 -9.48
C LEU A 601 10.71 -33.82 -10.48
N ASN A 602 9.91 -33.55 -11.52
CA ASN A 602 10.13 -32.49 -12.48
C ASN A 602 9.13 -31.34 -12.29
N SER A 603 9.50 -30.16 -12.78
CA SER A 603 8.59 -29.03 -12.95
C SER A 603 8.15 -28.99 -14.42
N ASP A 604 7.11 -29.76 -14.80
CA ASP A 604 6.52 -29.72 -16.15
C ASP A 604 5.03 -29.29 -16.07
N THR A 605 4.42 -28.96 -17.19
CA THR A 605 3.58 -27.75 -17.37
C THR A 605 2.13 -28.02 -17.74
N ARG A 606 1.65 -29.27 -17.63
CA ARG A 606 0.41 -29.69 -18.30
C ARG A 606 -0.82 -29.82 -17.39
N ASP A 607 -0.62 -29.96 -16.09
CA ASP A 607 -1.68 -29.97 -15.08
C ASP A 607 -1.39 -28.89 -14.02
N SER A 608 -2.41 -28.46 -13.29
CA SER A 608 -2.43 -27.33 -12.33
C SER A 608 -1.48 -27.43 -11.11
N GLY A 609 -0.39 -28.19 -11.20
CA GLY A 609 0.61 -28.36 -10.14
C GLY A 609 2.03 -28.06 -10.64
N PHE A 610 2.83 -27.42 -9.78
CA PHE A 610 4.25 -27.15 -10.06
C PHE A 610 5.18 -28.36 -9.86
N ILE A 611 4.62 -29.49 -9.40
CA ILE A 611 5.29 -30.77 -9.24
C ILE A 611 4.66 -31.79 -10.18
N VAL A 612 5.49 -32.39 -11.03
CA VAL A 612 5.11 -33.43 -11.98
C VAL A 612 6.04 -34.63 -11.85
N TYR A 613 5.48 -35.82 -11.99
CA TYR A 613 6.21 -37.10 -12.03
C TYR A 613 5.53 -38.02 -13.06
N LYS A 614 6.28 -38.96 -13.65
CA LYS A 614 5.69 -39.96 -14.55
C LYS A 614 5.13 -41.12 -13.73
N LYS A 615 4.06 -41.75 -14.20
CA LYS A 615 3.52 -42.98 -13.57
C LYS A 615 4.57 -44.10 -13.49
N SER A 616 5.51 -44.15 -14.44
CA SER A 616 6.63 -45.10 -14.48
C SER A 616 7.67 -44.89 -13.37
N ASP A 617 7.60 -43.76 -12.67
CA ASP A 617 8.55 -43.39 -11.62
C ASP A 617 8.04 -43.75 -10.21
N ILE A 618 6.81 -44.25 -10.11
CA ILE A 618 6.22 -44.71 -8.86
C ILE A 618 6.76 -46.10 -8.53
N LEU A 619 7.44 -46.22 -7.39
CA LEU A 619 7.99 -47.47 -6.86
C LEU A 619 7.01 -48.18 -5.93
N GLY A 620 6.05 -47.47 -5.35
CA GLY A 620 5.07 -48.03 -4.43
C GLY A 620 4.28 -46.95 -3.71
N GLU A 621 3.52 -47.35 -2.70
CA GLU A 621 2.71 -46.47 -1.86
C GLU A 621 2.98 -46.74 -0.38
N ILE A 622 2.85 -45.71 0.47
CA ILE A 622 2.88 -45.82 1.93
C ILE A 622 1.52 -45.38 2.45
N LEU A 623 0.80 -46.30 3.10
CA LEU A 623 -0.44 -45.98 3.81
C LEU A 623 -0.11 -45.59 5.25
N ILE A 624 -0.38 -44.35 5.64
CA ILE A 624 -0.07 -43.84 6.98
C ILE A 624 -1.00 -44.44 8.03
N GLU A 625 -0.42 -45.07 9.05
CA GLU A 625 -1.14 -45.73 10.14
C GLU A 625 -0.97 -45.01 11.49
N ASP A 626 0.23 -44.47 11.74
CA ASP A 626 0.59 -43.79 12.99
C ASP A 626 1.32 -42.49 12.69
N ILE A 627 1.09 -41.46 13.51
CA ILE A 627 1.58 -40.10 13.26
C ILE A 627 2.09 -39.50 14.55
N SER A 628 3.16 -38.72 14.44
CA SER A 628 3.70 -37.87 15.49
C SER A 628 4.04 -36.50 14.91
N ASP A 629 4.67 -35.60 15.67
CA ASP A 629 4.92 -34.21 15.31
C ASP A 629 5.55 -34.06 13.91
N TYR A 630 6.75 -34.62 13.74
CA TYR A 630 7.60 -34.49 12.54
C TYR A 630 7.66 -35.76 11.69
N ILE A 631 7.17 -36.89 12.19
CA ILE A 631 7.30 -38.19 11.54
C ILE A 631 5.98 -38.94 11.49
N SER A 632 5.84 -39.80 10.50
CA SER A 632 4.72 -40.73 10.37
C SER A 632 5.22 -42.11 10.01
N ARG A 633 4.51 -43.14 10.49
CA ARG A 633 4.74 -44.53 10.12
C ARG A 633 3.59 -45.00 9.25
N GLY A 634 3.93 -45.69 8.18
CA GLY A 634 2.96 -46.37 7.34
C GLY A 634 3.50 -47.66 6.75
N THR A 635 2.61 -48.42 6.13
CA THR A 635 2.95 -49.71 5.50
C THR A 635 3.19 -49.52 4.01
N ILE A 636 4.30 -50.06 3.52
CA ILE A 636 4.69 -50.06 2.11
C ILE A 636 3.83 -51.07 1.35
N LYS A 637 3.18 -50.60 0.29
CA LYS A 637 2.49 -51.40 -0.71
C LYS A 637 3.23 -51.25 -2.04
N SER A 638 3.93 -52.31 -2.45
CA SER A 638 4.63 -52.37 -3.72
C SER A 638 4.65 -53.80 -4.26
N SER A 639 4.77 -53.96 -5.58
CA SER A 639 5.06 -55.25 -6.20
C SER A 639 6.42 -55.76 -5.75
N THR A 640 6.60 -57.08 -5.65
CA THR A 640 7.86 -57.71 -5.21
C THR A 640 9.08 -57.17 -5.95
N PHE A 641 8.98 -56.99 -7.28
CA PHE A 641 10.07 -56.47 -8.11
C PHE A 641 10.44 -55.01 -7.81
N LEU A 642 9.45 -54.13 -7.62
CA LEU A 642 9.71 -52.71 -7.35
C LEU A 642 10.15 -52.45 -5.91
N LYS A 643 9.81 -53.35 -4.99
CA LYS A 643 10.13 -53.22 -3.56
C LYS A 643 11.63 -53.18 -3.30
N ASP A 644 12.42 -53.91 -4.09
CA ASP A 644 13.89 -53.94 -4.00
C ASP A 644 14.54 -52.59 -4.36
N TYR A 645 13.81 -51.69 -5.01
CA TYR A 645 14.28 -50.33 -5.35
C TYR A 645 13.89 -49.28 -4.31
N ILE A 646 13.14 -49.65 -3.27
CA ILE A 646 12.73 -48.73 -2.20
C ILE A 646 13.81 -48.73 -1.13
N GLN A 647 14.43 -47.57 -0.92
CA GLN A 647 15.51 -47.38 0.05
C GLN A 647 15.25 -46.18 0.97
N GLU A 648 15.95 -46.16 2.10
CA GLU A 648 16.03 -44.97 2.96
C GLU A 648 16.54 -43.77 2.15
N GLY A 649 15.99 -42.59 2.41
CA GLY A 649 16.22 -41.38 1.63
C GLY A 649 15.32 -41.21 0.39
N ALA A 650 14.59 -42.25 -0.03
CA ALA A 650 13.67 -42.15 -1.17
C ALA A 650 12.60 -41.08 -0.94
N ILE A 651 12.27 -40.34 -2.00
CA ILE A 651 11.31 -39.24 -1.94
C ILE A 651 9.89 -39.80 -1.86
N VAL A 652 9.09 -39.22 -0.97
CA VAL A 652 7.67 -39.51 -0.84
C VAL A 652 6.84 -38.26 -1.14
N LEU A 653 5.71 -38.44 -1.84
CA LEU A 653 4.81 -37.37 -2.23
C LEU A 653 3.36 -37.77 -1.94
N ILE A 654 2.59 -36.90 -1.31
CA ILE A 654 1.19 -37.20 -1.02
C ILE A 654 0.40 -37.50 -2.30
N LYS A 655 -0.32 -38.61 -2.31
CA LYS A 655 -1.26 -38.99 -3.37
C LYS A 655 -2.54 -38.17 -3.17
N ARG A 656 -2.78 -37.23 -4.08
CA ARG A 656 -4.00 -36.41 -4.09
C ARG A 656 -5.20 -37.21 -4.57
#